data_AF-A0A7Y7YXF4-F1
#
_entry.id   AF-A0A7Y7YXF4-F1
#
_cell.length_a   1.000
_cell.length_b   1.000
_cell.length_c   1.000
_cell.angle_alpha   90.00
_cell.angle_beta   90.00
_cell.angle_gamma   90.00
#
_symmetry.space_group_name_H-M   'P 1'
#
loop_
_entity.id
_entity.type
_entity.pdbx_description
1 polymer ?
#
loop_
_entity_poly.entity_id
_entity_poly.type
_entity_poly.pdbx_seq_one_letter_code
_entity_poly.pdbx_strand_id
1 'polypeptide(L)'
;MAQIPLGPGTRVQTEVAQNRVIAPDTRAQDRANQQIAGTLQNVGFGIIDQRNREDQALARVKASNSLIDRESQIKTIATDLDEQIRVGKLSYDKAPEAYNAAVAKLDPIDTPGLDAAQQGEIGNSLKRIQLGGLANIEASAAKGRILSAQSDLSSRMDMLGKDAAMPGADVELINKRMDAEDVDTAGHLAFGEAWASKKQQFKDNNWTTHATQRVIESRESINSLKKLEHDLTAEDGFYARKLDPDKRNQLLNTVTGRIFQVEQHQQQQSMMREMKGERALAQMDKQASLGVPPTPADQQRWRTALHGTSMQGEYDTRIQQMNKSQQLLLLPDAQQEQYLTQLKASMQQNGASAADVENLNRLESARTERKKLRDSDPVTYSAITSGAQIEPINMAGIATPEGQQQLLAQLGERFLLAGSVRRKDGPTVMPSPWTEAERGMIQAAAKSIDDKTKIQIFGVIGAATQDKAEYSAAIQPFVGDDKLADTAGRAAFQGYKLPDGSSLAQTIMEGRKILGDKSKPMPGDDLLLAGFDKDVGFSMPAGSDQRDRAFQAYRASYAALSERKATKFNGVTLDSEISKQAIQAATGGITTWAGSKVIKPYGMADQDFSKSVGAQIDAMAERTKLPTDLLKGMPLMAAPRVPGFYYLMNGSEVQRDPQTGQELMVKP
;
A
#
# COMPACT_ATOMS: atom_id res chain seq x y z
N MET A 1 -0.59 1.21 52.56
CA MET A 1 -1.90 0.70 52.99
C MET A 1 -1.81 -0.83 52.88
N ALA A 2 -1.59 -1.57 53.98
CA ALA A 2 -2.60 -2.05 54.93
C ALA A 2 -3.63 -2.99 54.25
N GLN A 3 -3.94 -4.21 54.72
CA GLN A 3 -3.67 -4.86 56.04
C GLN A 3 -3.78 -6.41 55.93
N ILE A 4 -3.28 -7.17 56.92
CA ILE A 4 -3.32 -8.66 56.98
C ILE A 4 -4.44 -9.12 57.94
N PRO A 5 -5.13 -10.25 57.67
CA PRO A 5 -5.17 -11.40 58.62
C PRO A 5 -5.03 -12.76 57.88
N LEU A 6 -4.07 -13.64 58.24
CA LEU A 6 -4.12 -14.66 59.31
C LEU A 6 -5.18 -15.77 59.12
N GLY A 7 -4.72 -17.03 59.00
CA GLY A 7 -5.56 -18.23 58.79
C GLY A 7 -6.08 -18.87 60.09
N PRO A 8 -6.64 -20.10 60.02
CA PRO A 8 -6.00 -21.20 60.77
C PRO A 8 -6.20 -22.63 60.21
N GLY A 9 -5.46 -23.61 60.78
CA GLY A 9 -6.06 -24.93 61.10
C GLY A 9 -5.45 -26.21 60.50
N THR A 10 -4.56 -26.87 61.24
CA THR A 10 -4.19 -28.29 61.05
C THR A 10 -4.33 -29.08 62.36
N ARG A 11 -5.16 -30.13 62.38
CA ARG A 11 -5.27 -31.25 63.36
C ARG A 11 -6.28 -32.28 62.79
N VAL A 12 -6.28 -33.60 63.05
CA VAL A 12 -5.28 -34.57 63.55
C VAL A 12 -5.89 -36.00 63.44
N GLN A 13 -5.11 -37.03 63.02
CA GLN A 13 -5.33 -38.49 63.26
C GLN A 13 -6.66 -39.15 62.75
N THR A 14 -6.86 -40.48 62.66
CA THR A 14 -6.05 -41.69 63.00
C THR A 14 -6.37 -42.89 62.07
N GLU A 15 -5.55 -43.94 62.19
CA GLU A 15 -5.63 -45.32 61.67
C GLU A 15 -7.00 -46.05 61.83
N VAL A 16 -7.20 -47.17 61.11
CA VAL A 16 -7.15 -48.56 61.66
C VAL A 16 -7.20 -49.60 60.52
N ALA A 17 -6.30 -50.59 60.54
CA ALA A 17 -6.60 -51.96 60.09
C ALA A 17 -5.67 -52.95 60.83
N GLN A 18 -6.24 -53.84 61.64
CA GLN A 18 -5.50 -54.80 62.47
C GLN A 18 -5.27 -56.13 61.75
N ASN A 19 -4.22 -56.87 62.13
CA ASN A 19 -4.37 -58.30 62.37
C ASN A 19 -3.37 -58.85 63.40
N ARG A 20 -3.86 -59.77 64.24
CA ARG A 20 -3.12 -60.55 65.27
C ARG A 20 -2.57 -61.84 64.61
N VAL A 21 -1.90 -62.83 65.24
CA VAL A 21 -1.68 -63.34 66.62
C VAL A 21 -0.31 -64.08 66.56
N ILE A 22 0.56 -64.29 67.57
CA ILE A 22 0.59 -65.31 68.67
C ILE A 22 1.89 -65.09 69.51
N ALA A 23 1.83 -65.32 70.82
CA ALA A 23 2.94 -65.52 71.78
C ALA A 23 2.75 -66.91 72.47
N PRO A 24 3.62 -67.47 73.34
CA PRO A 24 4.80 -66.95 74.07
C PRO A 24 6.06 -67.86 73.84
N ASP A 25 7.08 -68.09 74.69
CA ASP A 25 7.52 -67.61 76.03
C ASP A 25 9.07 -67.70 76.15
N THR A 26 9.65 -67.24 77.28
CA THR A 26 10.55 -67.96 78.21
C THR A 26 11.43 -67.00 79.00
N ARG A 27 10.92 -66.46 80.11
CA ARG A 27 11.74 -65.89 81.22
C ARG A 27 11.20 -66.29 82.59
N ALA A 28 11.08 -67.60 82.79
CA ALA A 28 11.09 -68.22 84.11
C ALA A 28 12.43 -68.93 84.33
N GLN A 29 12.80 -69.15 85.60
CA GLN A 29 14.00 -69.88 86.05
C GLN A 29 15.35 -69.14 85.92
N ASP A 30 15.53 -68.08 86.70
CA ASP A 30 16.79 -67.75 87.40
C ASP A 30 16.53 -66.56 88.37
N ARG A 31 16.78 -66.59 89.69
CA ARG A 31 17.26 -67.64 90.62
C ARG A 31 16.57 -67.43 91.97
N ALA A 32 16.17 -68.51 92.64
CA ALA A 32 15.83 -68.47 94.06
C ALA A 32 17.08 -68.73 94.91
N ASN A 33 17.44 -67.72 95.69
CA ASN A 33 18.13 -67.78 96.99
C ASN A 33 19.28 -68.78 97.19
N GLN A 34 20.49 -68.21 97.18
CA GLN A 34 21.52 -68.54 98.16
C GLN A 34 20.94 -68.55 99.58
N GLN A 35 21.34 -69.51 100.43
CA GLN A 35 21.86 -69.22 101.77
C GLN A 35 22.36 -70.49 102.50
N ILE A 36 23.66 -70.47 102.88
CA ILE A 36 24.22 -70.96 104.17
C ILE A 36 24.25 -72.49 104.41
N ALA A 37 25.25 -73.10 105.07
CA ALA A 37 26.70 -72.85 105.19
C ALA A 37 27.35 -74.07 105.89
N GLY A 38 28.65 -74.32 105.65
CA GLY A 38 29.51 -75.02 106.61
C GLY A 38 29.71 -76.54 106.44
N THR A 39 30.70 -76.94 105.63
CA THR A 39 31.70 -78.01 105.86
C THR A 39 32.56 -78.14 104.59
N LEU A 40 33.71 -77.47 104.46
CA LEU A 40 35.02 -77.85 105.04
C LEU A 40 35.45 -79.31 104.81
N GLN A 41 35.63 -79.71 103.54
CA GLN A 41 36.76 -80.52 103.02
C GLN A 41 36.53 -80.82 101.53
N ASN A 42 37.59 -80.84 100.71
CA ASN A 42 37.63 -81.09 99.24
C ASN A 42 37.48 -79.87 98.29
N VAL A 43 38.35 -78.87 98.48
CA VAL A 43 38.65 -77.87 97.43
C VAL A 43 39.58 -78.52 96.38
N GLY A 44 39.11 -78.68 95.13
CA GLY A 44 39.95 -79.24 94.06
C GLY A 44 39.30 -79.30 92.67
N PHE A 45 38.09 -79.85 92.54
CA PHE A 45 37.54 -80.22 91.21
C PHE A 45 36.25 -79.50 90.76
N GLY A 46 35.60 -78.68 91.60
CA GLY A 46 34.32 -78.04 91.25
C GLY A 46 34.40 -76.73 90.44
N ILE A 47 35.56 -76.05 90.40
CA ILE A 47 35.69 -74.70 89.79
C ILE A 47 35.88 -74.75 88.26
N ILE A 48 36.36 -75.88 87.73
CA ILE A 48 36.70 -76.03 86.31
C ILE A 48 35.41 -76.23 85.48
N ASP A 49 34.47 -77.05 85.95
CA ASP A 49 33.29 -77.41 85.16
C ASP A 49 32.26 -76.27 85.03
N GLN A 50 32.22 -75.35 86.00
CA GLN A 50 31.38 -74.15 85.92
C GLN A 50 31.99 -73.10 84.97
N ARG A 51 33.31 -72.86 85.02
CA ARG A 51 34.00 -71.97 84.05
C ARG A 51 33.80 -72.44 82.62
N ASN A 52 33.97 -73.74 82.35
CA ASN A 52 33.80 -74.29 81.01
C ASN A 52 32.41 -74.01 80.41
N ARG A 53 31.33 -73.99 81.22
CA ARG A 53 29.96 -73.66 80.75
C ARG A 53 29.76 -72.17 80.54
N GLU A 54 30.33 -71.33 81.42
CA GLU A 54 30.30 -69.87 81.28
C GLU A 54 31.09 -69.43 80.03
N ASP A 55 32.27 -70.00 79.80
CA ASP A 55 33.11 -69.75 78.61
C ASP A 55 32.43 -70.22 77.31
N GLN A 56 31.77 -71.38 77.30
CA GLN A 56 30.97 -71.85 76.14
C GLN A 56 29.78 -70.94 75.85
N ALA A 57 29.05 -70.48 76.88
CA ALA A 57 27.95 -69.53 76.71
C ALA A 57 28.45 -68.19 76.15
N LEU A 58 29.59 -67.69 76.66
CA LEU A 58 30.25 -66.49 76.16
C LEU A 58 30.72 -66.64 74.70
N ALA A 59 31.26 -67.79 74.33
CA ALA A 59 31.68 -68.09 72.96
C ALA A 59 30.50 -68.07 71.98
N ARG A 60 29.35 -68.65 72.36
CA ARG A 60 28.11 -68.60 71.55
C ARG A 60 27.58 -67.17 71.39
N VAL A 61 27.58 -66.36 72.45
CA VAL A 61 27.17 -64.94 72.36
C VAL A 61 28.11 -64.13 71.48
N LYS A 62 29.42 -64.32 71.59
CA LYS A 62 30.42 -63.69 70.71
C LYS A 62 30.18 -64.06 69.24
N ALA A 63 30.02 -65.34 68.94
CA ALA A 63 29.75 -65.81 67.58
C ALA A 63 28.41 -65.28 67.02
N SER A 64 27.37 -65.18 67.85
CA SER A 64 26.08 -64.58 67.48
C SER A 64 26.23 -63.09 67.12
N ASN A 65 26.96 -62.32 67.93
CA ASN A 65 27.26 -60.93 67.63
C ASN A 65 28.07 -60.79 66.32
N SER A 66 29.10 -61.63 66.12
CA SER A 66 29.89 -61.63 64.88
C SER A 66 29.07 -61.99 63.64
N LEU A 67 28.02 -62.81 63.77
CA LEU A 67 27.06 -63.07 62.68
C LEU A 67 26.18 -61.84 62.38
N ILE A 68 25.71 -61.12 63.40
CA ILE A 68 24.94 -59.88 63.23
C ILE A 68 25.80 -58.80 62.56
N ASP A 69 27.05 -58.65 62.99
CA ASP A 69 28.01 -57.73 62.36
C ASP A 69 28.28 -58.11 60.90
N ARG A 70 28.39 -59.42 60.60
CA ARG A 70 28.55 -59.92 59.22
C ARG A 70 27.31 -59.69 58.35
N GLU A 71 26.10 -59.83 58.91
CA GLU A 71 24.86 -59.47 58.23
C GLU A 71 24.81 -57.97 57.88
N SER A 72 25.21 -57.11 58.82
CA SER A 72 25.34 -55.66 58.60
C SER A 72 26.37 -55.32 57.51
N GLN A 73 27.54 -55.95 57.53
CA GLN A 73 28.57 -55.81 56.49
C GLN A 73 28.06 -56.22 55.10
N ILE A 74 27.43 -57.40 55.00
CA ILE A 74 26.89 -57.92 53.73
C ILE A 74 25.75 -57.04 53.21
N LYS A 75 24.87 -56.55 54.08
CA LYS A 75 23.80 -55.60 53.71
C LYS A 75 24.35 -54.27 53.22
N THR A 76 25.43 -53.78 53.83
CA THR A 76 26.12 -52.55 53.41
C THR A 76 26.74 -52.72 52.03
N ILE A 77 27.47 -53.82 51.79
CA ILE A 77 28.02 -54.18 50.47
C ILE A 77 26.91 -54.28 49.42
N ALA A 78 25.81 -54.96 49.73
CA ALA A 78 24.70 -55.10 48.79
C ALA A 78 24.03 -53.75 48.45
N THR A 79 23.93 -52.84 49.42
CA THR A 79 23.32 -51.52 49.23
C THR A 79 24.22 -50.59 48.42
N ASP A 80 25.53 -50.61 48.65
CA ASP A 80 26.50 -49.82 47.86
C ASP A 80 26.58 -50.33 46.41
N LEU A 81 26.57 -51.64 46.19
CA LEU A 81 26.55 -52.21 44.84
C LEU A 81 25.22 -51.94 44.11
N ASP A 82 24.07 -51.98 44.79
CA ASP A 82 22.77 -51.54 44.22
C ASP A 82 22.83 -50.06 43.78
N GLU A 83 23.37 -49.18 44.62
CA GLU A 83 23.56 -47.77 44.27
C GLU A 83 24.49 -47.62 43.04
N GLN A 84 25.61 -48.35 43.00
CA GLN A 84 26.54 -48.33 41.86
C GLN A 84 25.92 -48.84 40.56
N ILE A 85 25.04 -49.85 40.60
CA ILE A 85 24.25 -50.31 39.45
C ILE A 85 23.27 -49.20 39.04
N ARG A 86 22.55 -48.61 40.00
CA ARG A 86 21.54 -47.57 39.76
C ARG A 86 22.13 -46.31 39.11
N VAL A 87 23.35 -45.91 39.49
CA VAL A 87 24.04 -44.75 38.89
C VAL A 87 24.92 -45.12 37.69
N GLY A 88 24.87 -46.36 37.20
CA GLY A 88 25.61 -46.81 36.01
C GLY A 88 27.14 -46.91 36.19
N LYS A 89 27.65 -46.89 37.43
CA LYS A 89 29.07 -47.11 37.73
C LYS A 89 29.46 -48.59 37.67
N LEU A 90 28.51 -49.49 37.93
CA LEU A 90 28.66 -50.93 37.84
C LEU A 90 27.69 -51.48 36.79
N SER A 91 28.22 -52.23 35.82
CA SER A 91 27.38 -52.97 34.85
C SER A 91 26.59 -54.06 35.57
N TYR A 92 25.29 -54.15 35.29
CA TYR A 92 24.40 -55.13 35.91
C TYR A 92 24.87 -56.59 35.66
N ASP A 93 25.48 -56.88 34.51
CA ASP A 93 26.04 -58.21 34.18
C ASP A 93 27.20 -58.61 35.10
N LYS A 94 27.94 -57.63 35.65
CA LYS A 94 29.09 -57.84 36.55
C LYS A 94 28.73 -57.73 38.03
N ALA A 95 27.49 -57.43 38.36
CA ALA A 95 27.07 -57.21 39.73
C ALA A 95 27.22 -58.46 40.64
N PRO A 96 26.89 -59.69 40.20
CA PRO A 96 27.11 -60.91 41.01
C PRO A 96 28.61 -61.17 41.25
N GLU A 97 29.46 -60.93 40.27
CA GLU A 97 30.92 -61.07 40.39
C GLU A 97 31.49 -60.05 41.39
N ALA A 98 31.07 -58.78 41.29
CA ALA A 98 31.48 -57.71 42.19
C ALA A 98 31.04 -57.98 43.64
N TYR A 99 29.83 -58.49 43.85
CA TYR A 99 29.33 -58.90 45.17
C TYR A 99 30.20 -60.02 45.77
N ASN A 100 30.43 -61.10 45.04
CA ASN A 100 31.25 -62.22 45.52
C ASN A 100 32.70 -61.77 45.83
N ALA A 101 33.28 -60.91 45.00
CA ALA A 101 34.61 -60.35 45.21
C ALA A 101 34.68 -59.36 46.40
N ALA A 102 33.59 -58.68 46.75
CA ALA A 102 33.51 -57.84 47.93
C ALA A 102 33.34 -58.67 49.22
N VAL A 103 32.46 -59.69 49.19
CA VAL A 103 32.22 -60.59 50.33
C VAL A 103 33.45 -61.43 50.66
N ALA A 104 34.24 -61.86 49.66
CA ALA A 104 35.48 -62.60 49.87
C ALA A 104 36.61 -61.79 50.56
N LYS A 105 36.48 -60.46 50.68
CA LYS A 105 37.42 -59.58 51.40
C LYS A 105 37.07 -59.39 52.88
N LEU A 106 35.95 -59.95 53.34
CA LEU A 106 35.55 -59.88 54.75
C LEU A 106 36.32 -60.94 55.55
N ASP A 107 36.91 -60.53 56.67
CA ASP A 107 37.71 -61.43 57.53
C ASP A 107 36.95 -62.71 57.93
N PRO A 108 37.64 -63.85 58.14
CA PRO A 108 37.01 -65.05 58.71
C PRO A 108 36.38 -64.76 60.07
N ILE A 109 35.20 -65.34 60.35
CA ILE A 109 34.60 -65.26 61.69
C ILE A 109 35.36 -66.20 62.62
N ASP A 110 36.18 -65.65 63.51
CA ASP A 110 36.86 -66.42 64.55
C ASP A 110 35.86 -66.86 65.63
N THR A 111 35.89 -68.15 65.99
CA THR A 111 34.94 -68.76 66.94
C THR A 111 35.64 -69.66 67.97
N PRO A 112 36.58 -69.09 68.77
CA PRO A 112 37.35 -69.86 69.73
C PRO A 112 36.45 -70.36 70.87
N GLY A 113 36.55 -71.65 71.18
CA GLY A 113 35.82 -72.30 72.29
C GLY A 113 34.48 -72.95 71.91
N LEU A 114 34.07 -72.93 70.64
CA LEU A 114 32.91 -73.68 70.16
C LEU A 114 33.27 -75.12 69.78
N ASP A 115 32.31 -76.04 69.90
CA ASP A 115 32.43 -77.39 69.35
C ASP A 115 32.10 -77.45 67.84
N ALA A 116 32.46 -78.58 67.22
CA ALA A 116 32.33 -78.78 65.77
C ALA A 116 30.87 -78.71 65.26
N ALA A 117 29.88 -79.01 66.10
CA ALA A 117 28.47 -78.91 65.71
C ALA A 117 28.03 -77.43 65.65
N GLN A 118 28.37 -76.64 66.68
CA GLN A 118 28.07 -75.20 66.73
C GLN A 118 28.81 -74.42 65.63
N GLN A 119 30.06 -74.77 65.33
CA GLN A 119 30.79 -74.21 64.18
C GLN A 119 30.08 -74.52 62.84
N GLY A 120 29.50 -75.72 62.70
CA GLY A 120 28.70 -76.08 61.52
C GLY A 120 27.42 -75.26 61.37
N GLU A 121 26.70 -74.99 62.46
CA GLU A 121 25.50 -74.14 62.45
C GLU A 121 25.81 -72.69 62.05
N ILE A 122 26.91 -72.13 62.56
CA ILE A 122 27.40 -70.78 62.22
C ILE A 122 27.86 -70.72 60.75
N GLY A 123 28.50 -71.76 60.24
CA GLY A 123 28.82 -71.87 58.80
C GLY A 123 27.57 -71.86 57.91
N ASN A 124 26.46 -72.45 58.40
CA ASN A 124 25.19 -72.51 57.66
C ASN A 124 24.34 -71.23 57.78
N SER A 125 24.42 -70.48 58.90
CA SER A 125 23.84 -69.12 58.96
C SER A 125 24.62 -68.14 58.08
N LEU A 126 25.97 -68.19 58.12
CA LEU A 126 26.83 -67.36 57.27
C LEU A 126 26.52 -67.53 55.78
N LYS A 127 26.41 -68.78 55.30
CA LYS A 127 26.02 -69.09 53.92
C LYS A 127 24.64 -68.52 53.56
N ARG A 128 23.65 -68.61 54.47
CA ARG A 128 22.31 -68.03 54.24
C ARG A 128 22.34 -66.51 54.10
N ILE A 129 23.12 -65.82 54.95
CA ILE A 129 23.30 -64.37 54.88
C ILE A 129 23.97 -63.97 53.54
N GLN A 130 25.02 -64.70 53.14
CA GLN A 130 25.72 -64.47 51.87
C GLN A 130 24.82 -64.69 50.64
N LEU A 131 24.03 -65.77 50.63
CA LEU A 131 23.06 -66.05 49.56
C LEU A 131 21.92 -65.03 49.52
N GLY A 132 21.45 -64.55 50.68
CA GLY A 132 20.43 -63.49 50.76
C GLY A 132 20.91 -62.16 50.18
N GLY A 133 22.17 -61.77 50.45
CA GLY A 133 22.77 -60.59 49.82
C GLY A 133 22.99 -60.76 48.31
N LEU A 134 23.38 -61.95 47.84
CA LEU A 134 23.53 -62.24 46.41
C LEU A 134 22.18 -62.13 45.68
N ALA A 135 21.12 -62.71 46.23
CA ALA A 135 19.78 -62.66 45.63
C ALA A 135 19.24 -61.22 45.50
N ASN A 136 19.55 -60.33 46.46
CA ASN A 136 19.22 -58.91 46.36
C ASN A 136 19.97 -58.24 45.18
N ILE A 137 21.26 -58.55 44.99
CA ILE A 137 22.05 -58.05 43.86
C ILE A 137 21.57 -58.60 42.52
N GLU A 138 21.18 -59.87 42.44
CA GLU A 138 20.59 -60.46 41.25
C GLU A 138 19.25 -59.78 40.87
N ALA A 139 18.40 -59.46 41.86
CA ALA A 139 17.18 -58.69 41.65
C ALA A 139 17.47 -57.26 41.16
N SER A 140 18.47 -56.58 41.73
CA SER A 140 18.93 -55.26 41.28
C SER A 140 19.51 -55.30 39.85
N ALA A 141 20.27 -56.35 39.51
CA ALA A 141 20.80 -56.56 38.17
C ALA A 141 19.68 -56.80 37.14
N ALA A 142 18.67 -57.60 37.48
CA ALA A 142 17.49 -57.81 36.64
C ALA A 142 16.74 -56.49 36.37
N LYS A 143 16.58 -55.63 37.39
CA LYS A 143 15.99 -54.30 37.25
C LYS A 143 16.84 -53.38 36.37
N GLY A 144 18.16 -53.40 36.52
CA GLY A 144 19.10 -52.67 35.66
C GLY A 144 19.00 -53.08 34.20
N ARG A 145 18.86 -54.38 33.92
CA ARG A 145 18.67 -54.92 32.57
C ARG A 145 17.36 -54.45 31.92
N ILE A 146 16.26 -54.39 32.68
CA ILE A 146 14.98 -53.83 32.21
C ILE A 146 15.13 -52.34 31.84
N LEU A 147 15.80 -51.56 32.68
CA LEU A 147 16.04 -50.12 32.43
C LEU A 147 16.93 -49.89 31.19
N SER A 148 17.96 -50.70 30.97
CA SER A 148 18.76 -50.65 29.74
C SER A 148 17.89 -50.92 28.51
N ALA A 149 17.11 -52.01 28.52
CA ALA A 149 16.22 -52.36 27.43
C ALA A 149 15.17 -51.26 27.14
N GLN A 150 14.64 -50.60 28.16
CA GLN A 150 13.76 -49.43 27.99
C GLN A 150 14.46 -48.26 27.29
N SER A 151 15.71 -47.95 27.68
CA SER A 151 16.50 -46.87 27.10
C SER A 151 16.85 -47.14 25.63
N ASP A 152 17.43 -48.31 25.35
CA ASP A 152 17.88 -48.70 24.01
C ASP A 152 16.71 -48.75 23.01
N LEU A 153 15.57 -49.27 23.46
CA LEU A 153 14.37 -49.38 22.63
C LEU A 153 13.68 -48.02 22.41
N SER A 154 13.71 -47.13 23.41
CA SER A 154 13.24 -45.75 23.25
C SER A 154 14.13 -44.95 22.28
N SER A 155 15.45 -45.17 22.33
CA SER A 155 16.43 -44.59 21.40
C SER A 155 16.22 -45.10 19.96
N ARG A 156 16.01 -46.41 19.78
CA ARG A 156 15.67 -47.01 18.48
C ARG A 156 14.35 -46.46 17.92
N MET A 157 13.33 -46.28 18.76
CA MET A 157 12.08 -45.63 18.37
C MET A 157 12.30 -44.17 17.94
N ASP A 158 13.02 -43.35 18.72
CA ASP A 158 13.30 -41.95 18.38
C ASP A 158 14.06 -41.83 17.04
N MET A 159 15.08 -42.66 16.81
CA MET A 159 15.81 -42.71 15.54
C MET A 159 14.90 -43.07 14.35
N LEU A 160 14.10 -44.13 14.46
CA LEU A 160 13.20 -44.56 13.39
C LEU A 160 12.03 -43.57 13.19
N GLY A 161 11.59 -42.87 14.24
CA GLY A 161 10.60 -41.79 14.13
C GLY A 161 11.15 -40.56 13.40
N LYS A 162 12.43 -40.25 13.56
CA LYS A 162 13.14 -39.23 12.77
C LYS A 162 13.31 -39.66 11.31
N ASP A 163 13.63 -40.93 11.05
CA ASP A 163 13.65 -41.47 9.68
C ASP A 163 12.29 -41.29 8.99
N ALA A 164 11.17 -41.57 9.69
CA ALA A 164 9.81 -41.42 9.16
C ALA A 164 9.39 -39.95 8.90
N ALA A 165 10.14 -38.98 9.43
CA ALA A 165 9.94 -37.56 9.19
C ALA A 165 10.72 -37.02 7.98
N MET A 166 11.60 -37.82 7.37
CA MET A 166 12.41 -37.36 6.23
C MET A 166 11.59 -37.32 4.92
N PRO A 167 11.88 -36.36 4.02
CA PRO A 167 11.28 -36.31 2.69
C PRO A 167 11.50 -37.62 1.91
N GLY A 168 10.43 -38.17 1.35
CA GLY A 168 10.46 -39.42 0.58
C GLY A 168 10.75 -40.69 1.38
N ALA A 169 10.62 -40.67 2.71
CA ALA A 169 10.85 -41.83 3.57
C ALA A 169 9.85 -42.99 3.30
N ASP A 170 10.37 -44.22 3.22
CA ASP A 170 9.55 -45.43 3.19
C ASP A 170 9.10 -45.80 4.62
N VAL A 171 7.98 -45.21 5.02
CA VAL A 171 7.33 -45.44 6.32
C VAL A 171 6.87 -46.90 6.51
N GLU A 172 6.63 -47.68 5.44
CA GLU A 172 6.30 -49.11 5.57
C GLU A 172 7.52 -49.91 5.98
N LEU A 173 8.65 -49.69 5.31
CA LEU A 173 9.92 -50.31 5.66
C LEU A 173 10.39 -49.90 7.06
N ILE A 174 10.22 -48.63 7.44
CA ILE A 174 10.58 -48.11 8.78
C ILE A 174 9.70 -48.78 9.86
N ASN A 175 8.39 -48.85 9.68
CA ASN A 175 7.49 -49.50 10.62
C ASN A 175 7.75 -51.01 10.74
N LYS A 176 8.15 -51.66 9.64
CA LYS A 176 8.52 -53.08 9.61
C LYS A 176 9.81 -53.39 10.38
N ARG A 177 10.73 -52.43 10.57
CA ARG A 177 11.93 -52.60 11.43
C ARG A 177 11.62 -52.76 12.92
N MET A 178 10.37 -52.52 13.33
CA MET A 178 9.87 -52.79 14.68
C MET A 178 9.22 -54.17 14.82
N ASP A 179 9.04 -54.91 13.72
CA ASP A 179 8.46 -56.26 13.68
C ASP A 179 9.50 -57.39 13.71
N ALA A 180 10.75 -57.05 14.03
CA ALA A 180 11.81 -58.03 14.20
C ALA A 180 11.79 -58.66 15.60
N GLU A 181 12.09 -59.95 15.69
CA GLU A 181 11.94 -60.79 16.88
C GLU A 181 12.85 -60.35 18.05
N ASP A 182 14.02 -59.79 17.74
CA ASP A 182 14.92 -59.15 18.70
C ASP A 182 14.26 -57.97 19.41
N VAL A 183 13.50 -57.17 18.65
CA VAL A 183 12.78 -55.98 19.14
C VAL A 183 11.60 -56.37 20.02
N ASP A 184 10.85 -57.40 19.63
CA ASP A 184 9.72 -57.87 20.44
C ASP A 184 10.19 -58.54 21.73
N THR A 185 11.30 -59.29 21.69
CA THR A 185 11.93 -59.86 22.88
C THR A 185 12.43 -58.77 23.83
N ALA A 186 13.16 -57.78 23.32
CA ALA A 186 13.62 -56.63 24.10
C ALA A 186 12.45 -55.77 24.61
N GLY A 187 11.37 -55.64 23.83
CA GLY A 187 10.17 -54.89 24.16
C GLY A 187 9.34 -55.50 25.27
N HIS A 188 9.15 -56.82 25.26
CA HIS A 188 8.51 -57.52 26.37
C HIS A 188 9.37 -57.50 27.65
N LEU A 189 10.70 -57.57 27.54
CA LEU A 189 11.60 -57.36 28.68
C LEU A 189 11.50 -55.93 29.24
N ALA A 190 11.43 -54.92 28.37
CA ALA A 190 11.41 -53.51 28.74
C ALA A 190 10.05 -53.05 29.30
N PHE A 191 8.94 -53.49 28.70
CA PHE A 191 7.60 -52.92 28.93
C PHE A 191 6.52 -53.95 29.28
N GLY A 192 6.84 -55.25 29.33
CA GLY A 192 5.89 -56.31 29.64
C GLY A 192 4.71 -56.36 28.67
N GLU A 193 3.50 -56.40 29.21
CA GLU A 193 2.24 -56.42 28.45
C GLU A 193 1.99 -55.11 27.68
N ALA A 194 2.51 -53.98 28.16
CA ALA A 194 2.33 -52.68 27.50
C ALA A 194 3.11 -52.53 26.19
N TRP A 195 3.98 -53.49 25.86
CA TRP A 195 4.81 -53.45 24.66
C TRP A 195 3.99 -53.35 23.36
N ALA A 196 2.97 -54.19 23.19
CA ALA A 196 2.15 -54.21 21.98
C ALA A 196 1.48 -52.84 21.71
N SER A 197 0.97 -52.20 22.78
CA SER A 197 0.38 -50.86 22.69
C SER A 197 1.42 -49.80 22.32
N LYS A 198 2.60 -49.80 22.95
CA LYS A 198 3.69 -48.87 22.62
C LYS A 198 4.19 -49.03 21.18
N LYS A 199 4.33 -50.27 20.72
CA LYS A 199 4.74 -50.61 19.35
C LYS A 199 3.72 -50.13 18.32
N GLN A 200 2.42 -50.29 18.59
CA GLN A 200 1.37 -49.77 17.71
C GLN A 200 1.34 -48.22 17.70
N GLN A 201 1.35 -47.59 18.88
CA GLN A 201 1.39 -46.13 19.01
C GLN A 201 2.57 -45.50 18.25
N PHE A 202 3.74 -46.16 18.27
CA PHE A 202 4.90 -45.74 17.48
C PHE A 202 4.62 -45.76 15.96
N LYS A 203 4.01 -46.84 15.45
CA LYS A 203 3.64 -46.94 14.03
C LYS A 203 2.62 -45.87 13.62
N ASP A 204 1.60 -45.65 14.44
CA ASP A 204 0.55 -44.65 14.20
C ASP A 204 1.10 -43.21 14.18
N ASN A 205 2.06 -42.93 15.07
CA ASN A 205 2.82 -41.67 15.07
C ASN A 205 3.62 -41.51 13.76
N ASN A 206 4.34 -42.55 13.31
CA ASN A 206 5.10 -42.48 12.06
C ASN A 206 4.21 -42.23 10.84
N TRP A 207 3.04 -42.89 10.78
CA TRP A 207 2.04 -42.63 9.73
C TRP A 207 1.58 -41.18 9.72
N THR A 208 1.28 -40.63 10.90
CA THR A 208 0.84 -39.24 11.08
C THR A 208 1.94 -38.24 10.68
N THR A 209 3.19 -38.51 11.08
CA THR A 209 4.36 -37.70 10.75
C THR A 209 4.62 -37.67 9.25
N HIS A 210 4.68 -38.85 8.59
CA HIS A 210 4.89 -38.95 7.15
C HIS A 210 3.77 -38.26 6.36
N ALA A 211 2.50 -38.43 6.76
CA ALA A 211 1.37 -37.74 6.14
C ALA A 211 1.46 -36.22 6.28
N THR A 212 1.84 -35.72 7.46
CA THR A 212 2.09 -34.29 7.70
C THR A 212 3.20 -33.74 6.80
N GLN A 213 4.29 -34.48 6.65
CA GLN A 213 5.42 -34.11 5.79
C GLN A 213 5.01 -34.02 4.30
N ARG A 214 4.18 -34.95 3.80
CA ARG A 214 3.64 -34.86 2.43
C ARG A 214 2.72 -33.65 2.20
N VAL A 215 2.00 -33.15 3.23
CA VAL A 215 1.24 -31.89 3.14
C VAL A 215 2.19 -30.70 2.95
N ILE A 216 3.33 -30.70 3.65
CA ILE A 216 4.35 -29.64 3.56
C ILE A 216 5.00 -29.64 2.17
N GLU A 217 5.37 -30.81 1.64
CA GLU A 217 5.98 -30.96 0.31
C GLU A 217 5.02 -30.58 -0.83
N SER A 218 3.74 -30.91 -0.69
CA SER A 218 2.73 -30.66 -1.73
C SER A 218 2.29 -29.19 -1.81
N ARG A 219 2.69 -28.34 -0.85
CA ARG A 219 2.11 -27.01 -0.57
C ARG A 219 1.91 -26.06 -1.75
N GLU A 220 2.74 -26.16 -2.79
CA GLU A 220 2.75 -25.27 -3.97
C GLU A 220 2.16 -25.91 -5.24
N SER A 221 1.83 -27.21 -5.20
CA SER A 221 1.36 -27.98 -6.35
C SER A 221 -0.07 -28.47 -6.15
N ILE A 222 -1.00 -27.88 -6.91
CA ILE A 222 -2.42 -28.27 -6.90
C ILE A 222 -2.62 -29.76 -7.23
N ASN A 223 -1.82 -30.31 -8.13
CA ASN A 223 -1.88 -31.72 -8.51
C ASN A 223 -1.36 -32.63 -7.38
N SER A 224 -0.32 -32.21 -6.67
CA SER A 224 0.22 -32.96 -5.52
C SER A 224 -0.75 -32.93 -4.33
N LEU A 225 -1.39 -31.78 -4.08
CA LEU A 225 -2.42 -31.65 -3.04
C LEU A 225 -3.66 -32.50 -3.35
N LYS A 226 -4.15 -32.49 -4.60
CA LYS A 226 -5.29 -33.35 -5.01
C LYS A 226 -4.94 -34.84 -4.95
N LYS A 227 -3.70 -35.23 -5.27
CA LYS A 227 -3.22 -36.60 -5.04
C LYS A 227 -3.19 -36.95 -3.55
N LEU A 228 -2.77 -36.02 -2.69
CA LEU A 228 -2.74 -36.25 -1.24
C LEU A 228 -4.14 -36.30 -0.61
N GLU A 229 -5.08 -35.49 -1.11
CA GLU A 229 -6.50 -35.56 -0.77
C GLU A 229 -7.06 -36.95 -1.10
N HIS A 230 -6.77 -37.50 -2.28
CA HIS A 230 -7.11 -38.87 -2.66
C HIS A 230 -6.44 -39.91 -1.75
N ASP A 231 -5.13 -39.79 -1.50
CA ASP A 231 -4.36 -40.70 -0.63
C ASP A 231 -4.90 -40.77 0.82
N LEU A 232 -5.57 -39.71 1.29
CA LEU A 232 -6.21 -39.62 2.60
C LEU A 232 -7.67 -40.13 2.60
N THR A 233 -8.42 -39.92 1.52
CA THR A 233 -9.88 -40.12 1.48
C THR A 233 -10.35 -41.40 0.80
N ALA A 234 -9.68 -41.83 -0.27
CA ALA A 234 -10.11 -42.97 -1.07
C ALA A 234 -9.86 -44.32 -0.37
N GLU A 235 -10.61 -45.36 -0.74
CA GLU A 235 -10.44 -46.70 -0.17
C GLU A 235 -9.13 -47.37 -0.58
N ASP A 236 -8.61 -47.04 -1.76
CA ASP A 236 -7.31 -47.43 -2.31
C ASP A 236 -6.19 -46.40 -2.01
N GLY A 237 -6.52 -45.32 -1.31
CA GLY A 237 -5.58 -44.26 -0.96
C GLY A 237 -4.43 -44.76 -0.09
N PHE A 238 -3.22 -44.19 -0.27
CA PHE A 238 -2.01 -44.69 0.41
C PHE A 238 -2.11 -44.76 1.95
N TYR A 239 -2.91 -43.90 2.59
CA TYR A 239 -3.14 -43.87 4.04
C TYR A 239 -4.43 -44.59 4.49
N ALA A 240 -5.17 -45.22 3.57
CA ALA A 240 -6.37 -45.96 3.88
C ALA A 240 -6.08 -47.06 4.92
N ARG A 241 -6.79 -47.00 6.07
CA ARG A 241 -6.64 -47.88 7.23
C ARG A 241 -5.28 -47.80 7.96
N LYS A 242 -4.42 -46.84 7.61
CA LYS A 242 -3.10 -46.61 8.24
C LYS A 242 -3.07 -45.36 9.14
N LEU A 243 -4.02 -44.45 8.95
CA LEU A 243 -4.24 -43.28 9.82
C LEU A 243 -5.54 -43.42 10.61
N ASP A 244 -5.46 -42.98 11.87
CA ASP A 244 -6.61 -42.69 12.73
C ASP A 244 -7.60 -41.70 12.06
N PRO A 245 -8.93 -41.87 12.22
CA PRO A 245 -9.93 -41.02 11.59
C PRO A 245 -9.81 -39.53 11.93
N ASP A 246 -9.52 -39.16 13.19
CA ASP A 246 -9.42 -37.75 13.60
C ASP A 246 -8.17 -37.11 13.01
N LYS A 247 -7.04 -37.84 12.99
CA LYS A 247 -5.81 -37.38 12.33
C LYS A 247 -5.96 -37.21 10.84
N ARG A 248 -6.64 -38.14 10.17
CA ARG A 248 -6.99 -38.03 8.75
C ARG A 248 -7.84 -36.78 8.48
N ASN A 249 -8.87 -36.53 9.28
CA ASN A 249 -9.75 -35.36 9.13
C ASN A 249 -9.02 -34.03 9.37
N GLN A 250 -8.10 -33.97 10.36
CA GLN A 250 -7.25 -32.80 10.61
C GLN A 250 -6.35 -32.48 9.40
N LEU A 251 -5.73 -33.50 8.81
CA LEU A 251 -4.90 -33.36 7.61
C LEU A 251 -5.74 -32.98 6.37
N LEU A 252 -6.90 -33.61 6.17
CA LEU A 252 -7.80 -33.32 5.06
C LEU A 252 -8.23 -31.85 5.04
N ASN A 253 -8.71 -31.33 6.18
CA ASN A 253 -9.07 -29.90 6.31
C ASN A 253 -7.91 -28.97 5.95
N THR A 254 -6.67 -29.35 6.27
CA THR A 254 -5.46 -28.61 5.91
C THR A 254 -5.15 -28.69 4.41
N VAL A 255 -5.33 -29.86 3.79
CA VAL A 255 -5.13 -30.07 2.35
C VAL A 255 -6.17 -29.32 1.53
N THR A 256 -7.47 -29.51 1.81
CA THR A 256 -8.57 -28.85 1.09
C THR A 256 -8.50 -27.32 1.25
N GLY A 257 -8.11 -26.82 2.44
CA GLY A 257 -7.84 -25.40 2.66
C GLY A 257 -6.71 -24.84 1.78
N ARG A 258 -5.62 -25.60 1.61
CA ARG A 258 -4.50 -25.24 0.71
C ARG A 258 -4.89 -25.33 -0.77
N ILE A 259 -5.68 -26.34 -1.16
CA ILE A 259 -6.25 -26.48 -2.51
C ILE A 259 -7.02 -25.21 -2.88
N PHE A 260 -7.95 -24.78 -2.01
CA PHE A 260 -8.72 -23.55 -2.23
C PHE A 260 -7.84 -22.31 -2.32
N GLN A 261 -6.83 -22.17 -1.46
CA GLN A 261 -5.88 -21.04 -1.52
C GLN A 261 -5.10 -20.98 -2.85
N VAL A 262 -4.62 -22.13 -3.34
CA VAL A 262 -3.89 -22.20 -4.62
C VAL A 262 -4.80 -21.92 -5.80
N GLU A 263 -6.03 -22.46 -5.81
CA GLU A 263 -7.02 -22.20 -6.87
C GLU A 263 -7.45 -20.74 -6.90
N GLN A 264 -7.73 -20.13 -5.74
CA GLN A 264 -8.01 -18.69 -5.63
C GLN A 264 -6.84 -17.84 -6.14
N HIS A 265 -5.60 -18.20 -5.80
CA HIS A 265 -4.43 -17.46 -6.28
C HIS A 265 -4.28 -17.55 -7.81
N GLN A 266 -4.48 -18.73 -8.40
CA GLN A 266 -4.47 -18.93 -9.85
C GLN A 266 -5.60 -18.15 -10.54
N GLN A 267 -6.81 -18.15 -9.98
CA GLN A 267 -7.95 -17.39 -10.49
C GLN A 267 -7.68 -15.88 -10.46
N GLN A 268 -7.14 -15.36 -9.36
CA GLN A 268 -6.73 -13.95 -9.23
C GLN A 268 -5.64 -13.58 -10.23
N GLN A 269 -4.60 -14.42 -10.41
CA GLN A 269 -3.58 -14.20 -11.44
C GLN A 269 -4.18 -14.18 -12.85
N SER A 270 -5.18 -15.03 -13.13
CA SER A 270 -5.89 -15.02 -14.42
C SER A 270 -6.68 -13.72 -14.62
N MET A 271 -7.49 -13.31 -13.63
CA MET A 271 -8.24 -12.05 -13.69
C MET A 271 -7.33 -10.83 -13.83
N MET A 272 -6.18 -10.82 -13.16
CA MET A 272 -5.16 -9.78 -13.30
C MET A 272 -4.47 -9.76 -14.68
N ARG A 273 -4.46 -10.87 -15.42
CA ARG A 273 -4.03 -10.90 -16.83
C ARG A 273 -5.12 -10.37 -17.75
N GLU A 274 -6.36 -10.81 -17.61
CA GLU A 274 -7.50 -10.29 -18.38
C GLU A 274 -7.64 -8.77 -18.23
N MET A 275 -7.64 -8.23 -16.99
CA MET A 275 -7.68 -6.77 -16.75
C MET A 275 -6.47 -6.00 -17.34
N LYS A 276 -5.30 -6.65 -17.51
CA LYS A 276 -4.16 -6.04 -18.22
C LYS A 276 -4.39 -6.04 -19.73
N GLY A 277 -5.04 -7.08 -20.27
CA GLY A 277 -5.53 -7.14 -21.65
C GLY A 277 -6.55 -6.05 -21.95
N GLU A 278 -7.60 -5.91 -21.14
CA GLU A 278 -8.61 -4.85 -21.29
C GLU A 278 -7.98 -3.44 -21.32
N ARG A 279 -7.03 -3.18 -20.41
CA ARG A 279 -6.30 -1.91 -20.37
C ARG A 279 -5.40 -1.71 -21.59
N ALA A 280 -4.88 -2.77 -22.20
CA ALA A 280 -4.14 -2.68 -23.45
C ALA A 280 -5.08 -2.33 -24.62
N LEU A 281 -6.24 -3.00 -24.74
CA LEU A 281 -7.25 -2.65 -25.75
C LEU A 281 -7.72 -1.20 -25.61
N ALA A 282 -8.02 -0.74 -24.40
CA ALA A 282 -8.41 0.66 -24.16
C ALA A 282 -7.30 1.68 -24.52
N GLN A 283 -6.02 1.30 -24.41
CA GLN A 283 -4.90 2.11 -24.88
C GLN A 283 -4.81 2.11 -26.41
N MET A 284 -5.01 0.96 -27.06
CA MET A 284 -5.07 0.85 -28.52
C MET A 284 -6.20 1.71 -29.09
N ASP A 285 -7.40 1.65 -28.50
CA ASP A 285 -8.56 2.43 -28.94
C ASP A 285 -8.34 3.94 -28.79
N LYS A 286 -7.75 4.38 -27.66
CA LYS A 286 -7.36 5.79 -27.47
C LYS A 286 -6.28 6.25 -28.46
N GLN A 287 -5.38 5.36 -28.87
CA GLN A 287 -4.36 5.69 -29.86
C GLN A 287 -4.93 5.69 -31.29
N ALA A 288 -5.91 4.82 -31.57
CA ALA A 288 -6.71 4.82 -32.78
C ALA A 288 -7.52 6.11 -32.94
N SER A 289 -8.17 6.59 -31.88
CA SER A 289 -8.99 7.81 -31.90
C SER A 289 -8.15 9.07 -32.13
N LEU A 290 -6.95 9.13 -31.54
CA LEU A 290 -6.02 10.23 -31.76
C LEU A 290 -5.32 10.18 -33.14
N GLY A 291 -5.40 9.07 -33.86
CA GLY A 291 -4.77 8.86 -35.17
C GLY A 291 -3.26 8.72 -35.12
N VAL A 292 -2.68 8.29 -34.00
CA VAL A 292 -1.22 8.22 -33.82
C VAL A 292 -0.74 6.82 -34.17
N PRO A 293 0.31 6.64 -34.99
CA PRO A 293 0.93 5.33 -35.18
C PRO A 293 1.48 4.81 -33.84
N PRO A 294 1.34 3.51 -33.53
CA PRO A 294 1.88 2.94 -32.30
C PRO A 294 3.37 2.69 -32.46
N THR A 295 4.16 3.10 -31.46
CA THR A 295 5.61 2.86 -31.51
C THR A 295 5.89 1.34 -31.47
N PRO A 296 7.05 0.87 -31.96
CA PRO A 296 7.43 -0.53 -31.84
C PRO A 296 7.41 -1.04 -30.39
N ALA A 297 7.68 -0.16 -29.42
CA ALA A 297 7.60 -0.48 -27.99
C ALA A 297 6.15 -0.67 -27.52
N ASP A 298 5.21 0.19 -27.93
CA ASP A 298 3.79 0.06 -27.61
C ASP A 298 3.19 -1.21 -28.22
N GLN A 299 3.49 -1.47 -29.50
CA GLN A 299 3.06 -2.69 -30.19
C GLN A 299 3.50 -3.95 -29.45
N GLN A 300 4.78 -4.03 -29.05
CA GLN A 300 5.31 -5.17 -28.30
C GLN A 300 4.71 -5.27 -26.90
N ARG A 301 4.48 -4.14 -26.22
CA ARG A 301 3.84 -4.08 -24.90
C ARG A 301 2.40 -4.60 -24.95
N TRP A 302 1.59 -4.16 -25.90
CA TRP A 302 0.20 -4.60 -26.06
C TRP A 302 0.13 -6.08 -26.44
N ARG A 303 0.95 -6.53 -27.40
CA ARG A 303 1.04 -7.96 -27.76
C ARG A 303 1.38 -8.83 -26.55
N THR A 304 2.31 -8.38 -25.70
CA THR A 304 2.69 -9.07 -24.46
C THR A 304 1.57 -9.05 -23.42
N ALA A 305 0.80 -7.96 -23.32
CA ALA A 305 -0.30 -7.83 -22.37
C ALA A 305 -1.55 -8.66 -22.75
N LEU A 306 -1.76 -8.90 -24.04
CA LEU A 306 -2.87 -9.70 -24.57
C LEU A 306 -2.54 -11.19 -24.71
N HIS A 307 -1.26 -11.57 -24.75
CA HIS A 307 -0.82 -12.95 -24.91
C HIS A 307 -1.28 -13.84 -23.73
N GLY A 308 -1.99 -14.93 -24.05
CA GLY A 308 -2.54 -15.85 -23.06
C GLY A 308 -3.78 -15.33 -22.32
N THR A 309 -4.44 -14.28 -22.85
CA THR A 309 -5.76 -13.80 -22.39
C THR A 309 -6.86 -14.20 -23.38
N SER A 310 -8.12 -14.10 -22.98
CA SER A 310 -9.27 -14.26 -23.87
C SER A 310 -9.26 -13.31 -25.08
N MET A 311 -8.56 -12.18 -24.97
CA MET A 311 -8.52 -11.09 -25.95
C MET A 311 -7.35 -11.20 -26.94
N GLN A 312 -6.56 -12.28 -26.93
CA GLN A 312 -5.36 -12.38 -27.77
C GLN A 312 -5.64 -12.17 -29.27
N GLY A 313 -6.80 -12.59 -29.77
CA GLY A 313 -7.21 -12.42 -31.17
C GLY A 313 -7.61 -10.99 -31.58
N GLU A 314 -7.87 -10.09 -30.61
CA GLU A 314 -8.26 -8.70 -30.91
C GLU A 314 -7.08 -7.86 -31.44
N TYR A 315 -5.84 -8.22 -31.11
CA TYR A 315 -4.66 -7.39 -31.39
C TYR A 315 -4.53 -6.99 -32.87
N ASP A 316 -4.56 -7.96 -33.78
CA ASP A 316 -4.37 -7.69 -35.22
C ASP A 316 -5.56 -6.88 -35.80
N THR A 317 -6.78 -7.18 -35.35
CA THR A 317 -8.00 -6.43 -35.69
C THR A 317 -7.88 -4.96 -35.29
N ARG A 318 -7.45 -4.69 -34.06
CA ARG A 318 -7.27 -3.32 -33.53
C ARG A 318 -6.14 -2.58 -34.26
N ILE A 319 -5.03 -3.24 -34.59
CA ILE A 319 -3.95 -2.65 -35.41
C ILE A 319 -4.45 -2.30 -36.83
N GLN A 320 -5.24 -3.16 -37.47
CA GLN A 320 -5.84 -2.83 -38.78
C GLN A 320 -6.80 -1.64 -38.70
N GLN A 321 -7.62 -1.55 -37.64
CA GLN A 321 -8.52 -0.43 -37.40
C GLN A 321 -7.76 0.89 -37.13
N MET A 322 -6.67 0.83 -36.36
CA MET A 322 -5.75 1.96 -36.16
C MET A 322 -5.19 2.48 -37.49
N ASN A 323 -4.79 1.58 -38.39
CA ASN A 323 -4.26 1.95 -39.71
C ASN A 323 -5.34 2.61 -40.59
N LYS A 324 -6.59 2.13 -40.55
CA LYS A 324 -7.73 2.78 -41.23
C LYS A 324 -8.02 4.17 -40.66
N SER A 325 -7.95 4.34 -39.34
CA SER A 325 -8.11 5.65 -38.68
C SER A 325 -7.02 6.63 -39.12
N GLN A 326 -5.76 6.20 -39.13
CA GLN A 326 -4.63 7.01 -39.63
C GLN A 326 -4.84 7.42 -41.10
N GLN A 327 -5.21 6.47 -41.97
CA GLN A 327 -5.49 6.77 -43.39
C GLN A 327 -6.61 7.80 -43.57
N LEU A 328 -7.69 7.70 -42.79
CA LEU A 328 -8.77 8.70 -42.79
C LEU A 328 -8.26 10.07 -42.33
N LEU A 329 -7.53 10.13 -41.20
CA LEU A 329 -7.10 11.37 -40.58
C LEU A 329 -5.96 12.09 -41.33
N LEU A 330 -5.34 11.45 -42.32
CA LEU A 330 -4.45 12.08 -43.31
C LEU A 330 -5.21 12.85 -44.40
N LEU A 331 -6.50 12.56 -44.63
CA LEU A 331 -7.32 13.26 -45.61
C LEU A 331 -7.76 14.65 -45.08
N PRO A 332 -7.99 15.66 -45.95
CA PRO A 332 -8.63 16.91 -45.57
C PRO A 332 -10.02 16.71 -44.95
N ASP A 333 -10.44 17.56 -44.00
CA ASP A 333 -11.71 17.45 -43.25
C ASP A 333 -12.94 17.15 -44.12
N ALA A 334 -13.07 17.78 -45.29
CA ALA A 334 -14.18 17.56 -46.22
C ALA A 334 -14.15 16.17 -46.88
N GLN A 335 -12.96 15.65 -47.19
CA GLN A 335 -12.80 14.29 -47.71
C GLN A 335 -13.04 13.24 -46.61
N GLN A 336 -12.73 13.54 -45.35
CA GLN A 336 -13.09 12.69 -44.22
C GLN A 336 -14.61 12.54 -44.08
N GLU A 337 -15.36 13.65 -44.16
CA GLU A 337 -16.83 13.62 -44.13
C GLU A 337 -17.41 12.84 -45.31
N GLN A 338 -16.88 13.07 -46.51
CA GLN A 338 -17.30 12.35 -47.72
C GLN A 338 -17.06 10.84 -47.59
N TYR A 339 -15.88 10.42 -47.08
CA TYR A 339 -15.57 9.01 -46.84
C TYR A 339 -16.54 8.36 -45.83
N LEU A 340 -16.76 9.01 -44.68
CA LEU A 340 -17.68 8.51 -43.65
C LEU A 340 -19.13 8.43 -44.14
N THR A 341 -19.56 9.40 -44.94
CA THR A 341 -20.91 9.42 -45.55
C THR A 341 -21.07 8.31 -46.58
N GLN A 342 -20.05 8.08 -47.43
CA GLN A 342 -20.05 6.98 -48.38
C GLN A 342 -20.05 5.62 -47.68
N LEU A 343 -19.26 5.46 -46.61
CA LEU A 343 -19.25 4.24 -45.79
C LEU A 343 -20.63 3.97 -45.18
N LYS A 344 -21.25 4.99 -44.55
CA LYS A 344 -22.63 4.91 -44.03
C LYS A 344 -23.66 4.54 -45.10
N ALA A 345 -23.60 5.15 -46.28
CA ALA A 345 -24.50 4.82 -47.38
C ALA A 345 -24.31 3.37 -47.87
N SER A 346 -23.07 2.89 -47.98
CA SER A 346 -22.80 1.49 -48.38
C SER A 346 -23.32 0.47 -47.36
N MET A 347 -23.21 0.77 -46.06
CA MET A 347 -23.75 -0.03 -44.97
C MET A 347 -25.28 -0.07 -44.95
N GLN A 348 -25.94 1.02 -45.36
CA GLN A 348 -27.40 1.08 -45.51
C GLN A 348 -27.90 0.29 -46.73
N GLN A 349 -27.13 0.26 -47.83
CA GLN A 349 -27.51 -0.41 -49.07
C GLN A 349 -27.21 -1.91 -49.07
N ASN A 350 -26.07 -2.32 -48.51
CA ASN A 350 -25.59 -3.71 -48.56
C ASN A 350 -25.80 -4.48 -47.25
N GLY A 351 -26.30 -3.81 -46.21
CA GLY A 351 -26.25 -4.30 -44.83
C GLY A 351 -24.89 -4.09 -44.18
N ALA A 352 -24.83 -4.29 -42.86
CA ALA A 352 -23.62 -4.12 -42.06
C ALA A 352 -23.56 -5.17 -40.95
N SER A 353 -22.36 -5.70 -40.68
CA SER A 353 -22.12 -6.51 -39.49
C SER A 353 -21.93 -5.63 -38.25
N ALA A 354 -21.98 -6.23 -37.05
CA ALA A 354 -21.67 -5.53 -35.80
C ALA A 354 -20.25 -4.92 -35.81
N ALA A 355 -19.28 -5.62 -36.43
CA ALA A 355 -17.91 -5.15 -36.55
C ALA A 355 -17.78 -3.93 -37.49
N ASP A 356 -18.60 -3.85 -38.55
CA ASP A 356 -18.62 -2.69 -39.45
C ASP A 356 -19.16 -1.44 -38.74
N VAL A 357 -20.22 -1.61 -37.94
CA VAL A 357 -20.79 -0.52 -37.11
C VAL A 357 -19.79 -0.05 -36.05
N GLU A 358 -19.12 -0.96 -35.35
CA GLU A 358 -18.10 -0.60 -34.36
C GLU A 358 -16.88 0.08 -35.03
N ASN A 359 -16.46 -0.37 -36.21
CA ASN A 359 -15.41 0.28 -37.01
C ASN A 359 -15.82 1.69 -37.46
N LEU A 360 -17.04 1.88 -37.97
CA LEU A 360 -17.57 3.21 -38.32
C LEU A 360 -17.56 4.13 -37.10
N ASN A 361 -18.12 3.70 -35.97
CA ASN A 361 -18.16 4.48 -34.72
C ASN A 361 -16.77 4.89 -34.23
N ARG A 362 -15.76 4.01 -34.38
CA ARG A 362 -14.35 4.35 -34.11
C ARG A 362 -13.82 5.44 -35.04
N LEU A 363 -14.09 5.37 -36.35
CA LEU A 363 -13.64 6.38 -37.31
C LEU A 363 -14.32 7.74 -37.08
N GLU A 364 -15.61 7.77 -36.73
CA GLU A 364 -16.31 9.02 -36.39
C GLU A 364 -15.82 9.64 -35.08
N SER A 365 -15.59 8.80 -34.06
CA SER A 365 -14.98 9.22 -32.79
C SER A 365 -13.57 9.77 -33.02
N ALA A 366 -12.76 9.09 -33.82
CA ALA A 366 -11.40 9.51 -34.15
C ALA A 366 -11.38 10.88 -34.83
N ARG A 367 -12.22 11.10 -35.84
CA ARG A 367 -12.41 12.41 -36.46
C ARG A 367 -12.82 13.49 -35.45
N THR A 368 -13.79 13.17 -34.59
CA THR A 368 -14.34 14.12 -33.61
C THR A 368 -13.31 14.51 -32.56
N GLU A 369 -12.56 13.54 -32.03
CA GLU A 369 -11.46 13.78 -31.09
C GLU A 369 -10.30 14.51 -31.74
N ARG A 370 -9.91 14.16 -32.97
CA ARG A 370 -8.85 14.85 -33.73
C ARG A 370 -9.22 16.31 -33.97
N LYS A 371 -10.46 16.60 -34.35
CA LYS A 371 -10.98 17.96 -34.52
C LYS A 371 -11.01 18.73 -33.21
N LYS A 372 -11.52 18.12 -32.12
CA LYS A 372 -11.49 18.73 -30.78
C LYS A 372 -10.06 19.06 -30.34
N LEU A 373 -9.12 18.13 -30.53
CA LEU A 373 -7.71 18.33 -30.21
C LEU A 373 -7.12 19.47 -31.03
N ARG A 374 -7.33 19.51 -32.35
CA ARG A 374 -6.89 20.61 -33.21
C ARG A 374 -7.42 21.96 -32.73
N ASP A 375 -8.73 22.04 -32.47
CA ASP A 375 -9.42 23.29 -32.19
C ASP A 375 -9.10 23.83 -30.78
N SER A 376 -8.82 22.97 -29.79
CA SER A 376 -8.53 23.37 -28.41
C SER A 376 -7.06 23.24 -27.96
N ASP A 377 -6.27 22.35 -28.55
CA ASP A 377 -4.85 22.10 -28.26
C ASP A 377 -4.06 21.95 -29.57
N PRO A 378 -3.87 23.05 -30.32
CA PRO A 378 -3.18 23.02 -31.61
C PRO A 378 -1.71 22.66 -31.46
N VAL A 379 -1.11 22.86 -30.29
CA VAL A 379 0.29 22.51 -30.02
C VAL A 379 0.46 21.00 -30.02
N THR A 380 -0.34 20.28 -29.21
CA THR A 380 -0.35 18.81 -29.19
C THR A 380 -0.77 18.24 -30.55
N TYR A 381 -1.77 18.83 -31.21
CA TYR A 381 -2.16 18.42 -32.56
C TYR A 381 -1.01 18.57 -33.58
N SER A 382 -0.29 19.69 -33.56
CA SER A 382 0.82 19.97 -34.47
C SER A 382 1.99 18.99 -34.25
N ALA A 383 2.37 18.77 -32.99
CA ALA A 383 3.42 17.81 -32.63
C ALA A 383 3.08 16.38 -33.07
N ILE A 384 1.86 15.91 -32.83
CA ILE A 384 1.43 14.58 -33.28
C ILE A 384 1.42 14.48 -34.82
N THR A 385 1.07 15.56 -35.54
CA THR A 385 1.04 15.56 -37.01
C THR A 385 2.44 15.62 -37.64
N SER A 386 3.38 16.30 -36.98
CA SER A 386 4.74 16.54 -37.49
C SER A 386 5.81 15.58 -36.94
N GLY A 387 5.50 14.85 -35.87
CA GLY A 387 6.49 14.06 -35.13
C GLY A 387 7.41 14.90 -34.24
N ALA A 388 7.20 16.21 -34.12
CA ALA A 388 8.02 17.08 -33.29
C ALA A 388 7.81 16.82 -31.80
N GLN A 389 8.88 16.91 -30.99
CA GLN A 389 8.77 16.88 -29.53
C GLN A 389 8.27 18.22 -28.97
N ILE A 390 7.45 18.14 -27.92
CA ILE A 390 6.98 19.27 -27.12
C ILE A 390 7.77 19.27 -25.82
N GLU A 391 8.78 20.13 -25.72
CA GLU A 391 9.41 20.42 -24.43
C GLU A 391 8.42 21.08 -23.45
N PRO A 392 8.19 20.53 -22.25
CA PRO A 392 7.28 21.14 -21.28
C PRO A 392 7.70 22.58 -20.94
N ILE A 393 6.72 23.48 -20.83
CA ILE A 393 7.01 24.88 -20.47
C ILE A 393 7.55 24.96 -19.04
N ASN A 394 8.69 25.65 -18.89
CA ASN A 394 9.33 25.87 -17.60
C ASN A 394 8.83 27.18 -16.97
N MET A 395 8.06 27.08 -15.89
CA MET A 395 7.65 28.23 -15.08
C MET A 395 8.55 28.48 -13.85
N ALA A 396 9.58 27.66 -13.63
CA ALA A 396 10.52 27.90 -12.54
C ALA A 396 11.31 29.19 -12.78
N GLY A 397 11.46 30.01 -11.74
CA GLY A 397 12.20 31.27 -11.84
C GLY A 397 11.48 32.39 -12.61
N ILE A 398 10.17 32.31 -12.87
CA ILE A 398 9.44 33.36 -13.62
C ILE A 398 9.44 34.76 -12.98
N ALA A 399 9.86 34.86 -11.71
CA ALA A 399 10.11 36.13 -11.02
C ALA A 399 11.48 36.77 -11.36
N THR A 400 12.38 36.06 -12.05
CA THR A 400 13.71 36.56 -12.48
C THR A 400 13.72 36.89 -13.98
N PRO A 401 14.60 37.82 -14.43
CA PRO A 401 14.72 38.15 -15.85
C PRO A 401 15.05 36.95 -16.75
N GLU A 402 15.86 36.02 -16.26
CA GLU A 402 16.31 34.84 -17.01
C GLU A 402 15.16 33.86 -17.24
N GLY A 403 14.36 33.58 -16.21
CA GLY A 403 13.16 32.75 -16.34
C GLY A 403 12.10 33.39 -17.24
N GLN A 404 11.99 34.71 -17.23
CA GLN A 404 11.11 35.46 -18.15
C GLN A 404 11.57 35.36 -19.61
N GLN A 405 12.87 35.45 -19.87
CA GLN A 405 13.44 35.25 -21.22
C GLN A 405 13.26 33.81 -21.71
N GLN A 406 13.45 32.81 -20.84
CA GLN A 406 13.22 31.40 -21.19
C GLN A 406 11.74 31.16 -21.53
N LEU A 407 10.80 31.68 -20.73
CA LEU A 407 9.37 31.56 -21.03
C LEU A 407 9.00 32.27 -22.34
N LEU A 408 9.54 33.47 -22.58
CA LEU A 408 9.33 34.22 -23.83
C LEU A 408 9.75 33.41 -25.06
N ALA A 409 10.93 32.78 -25.02
CA ALA A 409 11.43 31.93 -26.11
C ALA A 409 10.53 30.71 -26.34
N GLN A 410 10.19 29.97 -25.27
CA GLN A 410 9.28 28.82 -25.35
C GLN A 410 7.91 29.20 -25.90
N LEU A 411 7.34 30.33 -25.47
CA LEU A 411 6.06 30.81 -25.96
C LEU A 411 6.10 31.23 -27.43
N GLY A 412 7.17 31.89 -27.88
CA GLY A 412 7.34 32.26 -29.29
C GLY A 412 7.23 31.06 -30.24
N GLU A 413 7.94 29.96 -29.92
CA GLU A 413 7.85 28.71 -30.69
C GLU A 413 6.43 28.11 -30.64
N ARG A 414 5.80 28.11 -29.45
CA ARG A 414 4.43 27.58 -29.26
C ARG A 414 3.38 28.35 -30.05
N PHE A 415 3.46 29.68 -30.11
CA PHE A 415 2.59 30.51 -30.94
C PHE A 415 2.83 30.29 -32.44
N LEU A 416 4.07 30.11 -32.89
CA LEU A 416 4.36 29.77 -34.28
C LEU A 416 3.71 28.42 -34.67
N LEU A 417 3.77 27.41 -33.79
CA LEU A 417 3.10 26.12 -33.98
C LEU A 417 1.57 26.29 -34.02
N ALA A 418 0.97 26.92 -33.00
CA ALA A 418 -0.48 27.14 -32.93
C ALA A 418 -1.02 27.95 -34.12
N GLY A 419 -0.31 29.02 -34.49
CA GLY A 419 -0.60 29.86 -35.64
C GLY A 419 -0.45 29.11 -36.98
N SER A 420 0.46 28.13 -37.09
CA SER A 420 0.60 27.31 -38.29
C SER A 420 -0.64 26.42 -38.52
N VAL A 421 -1.17 25.80 -37.46
CA VAL A 421 -2.41 25.02 -37.50
C VAL A 421 -3.59 25.92 -37.84
N ARG A 422 -3.71 27.08 -37.17
CA ARG A 422 -4.77 28.07 -37.42
C ARG A 422 -4.76 28.65 -38.85
N ARG A 423 -3.58 28.84 -39.46
CA ARG A 423 -3.47 29.25 -40.88
C ARG A 423 -3.90 28.16 -41.85
N LYS A 424 -3.66 26.88 -41.51
CA LYS A 424 -4.00 25.73 -42.35
C LYS A 424 -5.49 25.37 -42.26
N ASP A 425 -5.99 25.27 -41.03
CA ASP A 425 -7.29 24.65 -40.72
C ASP A 425 -8.38 25.67 -40.33
N GLY A 426 -8.03 26.96 -40.24
CA GLY A 426 -8.98 28.08 -40.14
C GLY A 426 -9.11 28.72 -38.75
N PRO A 427 -9.92 29.80 -38.64
CA PRO A 427 -9.97 30.67 -37.47
C PRO A 427 -10.64 30.04 -36.23
N THR A 428 -11.30 28.89 -36.37
CA THR A 428 -11.90 28.12 -35.26
C THR A 428 -10.85 27.51 -34.33
N VAL A 429 -9.62 27.32 -34.83
CA VAL A 429 -8.48 26.87 -34.02
C VAL A 429 -8.11 27.97 -33.03
N MET A 430 -8.21 27.67 -31.74
CA MET A 430 -7.79 28.58 -30.68
C MET A 430 -6.28 28.83 -30.77
N PRO A 431 -5.79 30.06 -30.85
CA PRO A 431 -4.35 30.37 -30.97
C PRO A 431 -3.62 30.27 -29.62
N SER A 432 -3.84 29.18 -28.89
CA SER A 432 -3.27 28.94 -27.56
C SER A 432 -1.88 28.29 -27.66
N PRO A 433 -0.89 28.76 -26.88
CA PRO A 433 0.44 28.15 -26.81
C PRO A 433 0.49 26.97 -25.82
N TRP A 434 -0.59 26.68 -25.09
CA TRP A 434 -0.61 25.70 -24.00
C TRP A 434 -1.19 24.36 -24.44
N THR A 435 -0.55 23.26 -24.06
CA THR A 435 -1.16 21.93 -24.06
C THR A 435 -2.26 21.82 -22.99
N GLU A 436 -3.18 20.85 -23.12
CA GLU A 436 -4.24 20.61 -22.13
C GLU A 436 -3.68 20.32 -20.72
N ALA A 437 -2.58 19.57 -20.63
CA ALA A 437 -1.92 19.27 -19.35
C ALA A 437 -1.35 20.54 -18.69
N GLU A 438 -0.70 21.41 -19.47
CA GLU A 438 -0.16 22.68 -18.99
C GLU A 438 -1.29 23.62 -18.54
N ARG A 439 -2.41 23.69 -19.26
CA ARG A 439 -3.58 24.51 -18.85
C ARG A 439 -4.07 24.15 -17.44
N GLY A 440 -4.22 22.86 -17.15
CA GLY A 440 -4.62 22.39 -15.81
C GLY A 440 -3.62 22.77 -14.71
N MET A 441 -2.31 22.61 -14.99
CA MET A 441 -1.25 22.99 -14.05
C MET A 441 -1.21 24.51 -13.82
N ILE A 442 -1.34 25.31 -14.88
CA ILE A 442 -1.37 26.77 -14.82
C ILE A 442 -2.59 27.26 -14.04
N GLN A 443 -3.79 26.71 -14.29
CA GLN A 443 -5.01 27.06 -13.53
C GLN A 443 -4.89 26.75 -12.04
N ALA A 444 -4.18 25.68 -11.67
CA ALA A 444 -3.89 25.36 -10.27
C ALA A 444 -2.89 26.36 -9.67
N ALA A 445 -1.76 26.61 -10.35
CA ALA A 445 -0.72 27.53 -9.89
C ALA A 445 -1.19 29.00 -9.81
N ALA A 446 -2.03 29.43 -10.75
CA ALA A 446 -2.60 30.78 -10.78
C ALA A 446 -3.45 31.12 -9.54
N LYS A 447 -3.89 30.14 -8.75
CA LYS A 447 -4.59 30.38 -7.48
C LYS A 447 -3.65 30.82 -6.35
N SER A 448 -2.38 30.44 -6.38
CA SER A 448 -1.38 30.76 -5.35
C SER A 448 -0.41 31.89 -5.74
N ILE A 449 -0.26 32.19 -7.04
CA ILE A 449 0.57 33.30 -7.53
C ILE A 449 -0.09 34.65 -7.22
N ASP A 450 0.71 35.59 -6.70
CA ASP A 450 0.27 36.96 -6.39
C ASP A 450 0.05 37.82 -7.65
N ASP A 451 -0.70 38.91 -7.50
CA ASP A 451 -1.10 39.74 -8.65
C ASP A 451 0.06 40.47 -9.34
N LYS A 452 1.16 40.80 -8.64
CA LYS A 452 2.32 41.45 -9.25
C LYS A 452 3.02 40.45 -10.17
N THR A 453 3.23 39.22 -9.69
CA THR A 453 3.81 38.14 -10.49
C THR A 453 2.89 37.76 -11.66
N LYS A 454 1.56 37.77 -11.49
CA LYS A 454 0.62 37.60 -12.62
C LYS A 454 0.76 38.67 -13.69
N ILE A 455 0.85 39.94 -13.30
CA ILE A 455 1.04 41.05 -14.26
C ILE A 455 2.38 40.94 -14.99
N GLN A 456 3.44 40.45 -14.34
CA GLN A 456 4.71 40.15 -15.00
C GLN A 456 4.56 39.03 -16.04
N ILE A 457 3.91 37.92 -15.69
CA ILE A 457 3.59 36.83 -16.63
C ILE A 457 2.76 37.34 -17.82
N PHE A 458 1.77 38.18 -17.57
CA PHE A 458 0.97 38.83 -18.61
C PHE A 458 1.81 39.73 -19.54
N GLY A 459 2.84 40.39 -19.03
CA GLY A 459 3.81 41.13 -19.83
C GLY A 459 4.65 40.21 -20.74
N VAL A 460 5.15 39.09 -20.20
CA VAL A 460 5.92 38.10 -20.97
C VAL A 460 5.07 37.45 -22.08
N ILE A 461 3.83 37.05 -21.77
CA ILE A 461 2.88 36.55 -22.76
C ILE A 461 2.61 37.62 -23.83
N GLY A 462 2.42 38.88 -23.42
CA GLY A 462 2.21 40.00 -24.35
C GLY A 462 3.37 40.23 -25.32
N ALA A 463 4.61 40.07 -24.86
CA ALA A 463 5.81 40.17 -25.70
C ALA A 463 5.97 38.98 -26.66
N ALA A 464 5.34 37.83 -26.38
CA ALA A 464 5.37 36.64 -27.23
C ALA A 464 4.28 36.61 -28.32
N THR A 465 3.22 37.42 -28.17
CA THR A 465 2.00 37.39 -29.00
C THR A 465 2.02 38.45 -30.09
N GLN A 466 1.49 38.13 -31.27
CA GLN A 466 1.33 39.07 -32.40
C GLN A 466 -0.03 39.76 -32.41
N ASP A 467 -1.10 39.07 -31.95
CA ASP A 467 -2.46 39.61 -31.96
C ASP A 467 -3.22 39.49 -30.62
N LYS A 468 -4.37 40.17 -30.54
CA LYS A 468 -5.25 40.19 -29.35
C LYS A 468 -5.92 38.85 -29.05
N ALA A 469 -6.05 37.95 -30.03
CA ALA A 469 -6.64 36.63 -29.86
C ALA A 469 -5.63 35.62 -29.32
N GLU A 470 -4.39 35.62 -29.83
CA GLU A 470 -3.23 34.91 -29.25
C GLU A 470 -3.05 35.29 -27.79
N TYR A 471 -2.99 36.60 -27.50
CA TYR A 471 -2.88 37.11 -26.13
C TYR A 471 -4.03 36.63 -25.24
N SER A 472 -5.27 36.78 -25.71
CA SER A 472 -6.47 36.38 -24.95
C SER A 472 -6.50 34.88 -24.67
N ALA A 473 -6.16 34.03 -25.65
CA ALA A 473 -6.12 32.58 -25.47
C ALA A 473 -5.02 32.19 -24.47
N ALA A 474 -3.89 32.89 -24.49
CA ALA A 474 -2.75 32.59 -23.65
C ALA A 474 -2.91 33.03 -22.19
N ILE A 475 -3.57 34.16 -21.88
CA ILE A 475 -3.83 34.52 -20.48
C ILE A 475 -4.99 33.76 -19.84
N GLN A 476 -5.89 33.15 -20.64
CA GLN A 476 -7.12 32.52 -20.13
C GLN A 476 -6.90 31.50 -18.99
N PRO A 477 -5.89 30.62 -19.01
CA PRO A 477 -5.63 29.68 -17.91
C PRO A 477 -5.23 30.36 -16.58
N PHE A 478 -4.72 31.59 -16.61
CA PHE A 478 -4.32 32.34 -15.42
C PHE A 478 -5.46 33.16 -14.80
N VAL A 479 -6.44 33.56 -15.61
CA VAL A 479 -7.58 34.41 -15.18
C VAL A 479 -8.85 33.60 -14.93
N GLY A 480 -9.06 32.50 -15.67
CA GLY A 480 -10.30 31.73 -15.61
C GLY A 480 -11.52 32.59 -15.92
N ASP A 481 -12.54 32.51 -15.07
CA ASP A 481 -13.77 33.31 -15.21
C ASP A 481 -13.67 34.70 -14.55
N ASP A 482 -12.50 35.08 -14.02
CA ASP A 482 -12.30 36.38 -13.36
C ASP A 482 -12.19 37.51 -14.39
N LYS A 483 -13.34 38.13 -14.67
CA LYS A 483 -13.46 39.27 -15.59
C LYS A 483 -12.57 40.46 -15.23
N LEU A 484 -12.25 40.67 -13.95
CA LEU A 484 -11.35 41.76 -13.53
C LEU A 484 -9.89 41.41 -13.80
N ALA A 485 -9.49 40.16 -13.57
CA ALA A 485 -8.14 39.69 -13.91
C ALA A 485 -7.90 39.65 -15.43
N ASP A 486 -8.89 39.24 -16.23
CA ASP A 486 -8.86 39.36 -17.71
C ASP A 486 -8.69 40.82 -18.14
N THR A 487 -9.49 41.73 -17.57
CA THR A 487 -9.43 43.15 -17.91
C THR A 487 -8.08 43.77 -17.53
N ALA A 488 -7.52 43.41 -16.37
CA ALA A 488 -6.18 43.82 -15.95
C ALA A 488 -5.09 43.27 -16.89
N GLY A 489 -5.19 42.00 -17.32
CA GLY A 489 -4.29 41.42 -18.32
C GLY A 489 -4.32 42.19 -19.64
N ARG A 490 -5.51 42.47 -20.18
CA ARG A 490 -5.66 43.29 -21.40
C ARG A 490 -5.11 44.71 -21.23
N ALA A 491 -5.29 45.34 -20.07
CA ALA A 491 -4.70 46.63 -19.76
C ALA A 491 -3.16 46.58 -19.72
N ALA A 492 -2.57 45.50 -19.20
CA ALA A 492 -1.13 45.27 -19.21
C ALA A 492 -0.60 45.11 -20.65
N PHE A 493 -1.27 44.31 -21.49
CA PHE A 493 -0.90 44.10 -22.89
C PHE A 493 -0.94 45.37 -23.73
N GLN A 494 -1.91 46.26 -23.50
CA GLN A 494 -1.98 47.55 -24.19
C GLN A 494 -1.09 48.63 -23.53
N GLY A 495 -0.35 48.30 -22.46
CA GLY A 495 0.53 49.24 -21.76
C GLY A 495 -0.19 50.41 -21.09
N TYR A 496 -1.49 50.27 -20.78
CA TYR A 496 -2.32 51.37 -20.30
C TYR A 496 -1.89 51.87 -18.90
N LYS A 497 -1.85 53.20 -18.76
CA LYS A 497 -1.45 53.92 -17.54
C LYS A 497 -2.52 54.90 -17.11
N LEU A 498 -2.61 55.19 -15.82
CA LEU A 498 -3.40 56.31 -15.32
C LEU A 498 -2.69 57.65 -15.61
N PRO A 499 -3.37 58.81 -15.48
CA PRO A 499 -2.77 60.13 -15.71
C PRO A 499 -1.55 60.45 -14.83
N ASP A 500 -1.43 59.79 -13.67
CA ASP A 500 -0.27 59.87 -12.77
C ASP A 500 0.93 59.00 -13.22
N GLY A 501 0.79 58.27 -14.34
CA GLY A 501 1.79 57.35 -14.86
C GLY A 501 1.77 55.95 -14.25
N SER A 502 0.91 55.68 -13.26
CA SER A 502 0.78 54.36 -12.63
C SER A 502 0.11 53.33 -13.55
N SER A 503 0.37 52.04 -13.33
CA SER A 503 -0.17 50.98 -14.19
C SER A 503 -1.67 50.78 -13.99
N LEU A 504 -2.45 50.78 -15.07
CA LEU A 504 -3.87 50.45 -15.01
C LEU A 504 -4.09 49.01 -14.55
N ALA A 505 -3.28 48.07 -15.05
CA ALA A 505 -3.37 46.66 -14.68
C ALA A 505 -3.19 46.44 -13.16
N GLN A 506 -2.17 47.07 -12.56
CA GLN A 506 -1.95 47.00 -11.11
C GLN A 506 -3.14 47.59 -10.34
N THR A 507 -3.62 48.76 -10.78
CA THR A 507 -4.75 49.46 -10.17
C THR A 507 -6.05 48.63 -10.22
N ILE A 508 -6.33 47.92 -11.32
CA ILE A 508 -7.48 47.01 -11.41
C ILE A 508 -7.31 45.80 -10.49
N MET A 509 -6.11 45.21 -10.37
CA MET A 509 -5.88 44.05 -9.49
C MET A 509 -5.91 44.43 -8.00
N GLU A 510 -5.42 45.61 -7.63
CA GLU A 510 -5.60 46.19 -6.29
C GLU A 510 -7.09 46.38 -5.98
N GLY A 511 -7.83 46.98 -6.93
CA GLY A 511 -9.28 47.18 -6.82
C GLY A 511 -10.06 45.88 -6.65
N ARG A 512 -9.68 44.85 -7.41
CA ARG A 512 -10.25 43.49 -7.32
C ARG A 512 -10.13 42.91 -5.90
N LYS A 513 -8.98 43.09 -5.25
CA LYS A 513 -8.77 42.67 -3.84
C LYS A 513 -9.68 43.44 -2.88
N ILE A 514 -9.74 44.77 -3.03
CA ILE A 514 -10.56 45.63 -2.15
C ILE A 514 -12.05 45.29 -2.30
N LEU A 515 -12.55 45.09 -3.52
CA LEU A 515 -13.93 44.69 -3.78
C LEU A 515 -14.27 43.27 -3.26
N GLY A 516 -13.27 42.40 -3.14
CA GLY A 516 -13.42 41.08 -2.50
C GLY A 516 -13.46 41.15 -0.95
N ASP A 517 -12.85 42.18 -0.37
CA ASP A 517 -12.80 42.39 1.09
C ASP A 517 -14.04 43.16 1.58
N LYS A 518 -15.03 42.41 2.05
CA LYS A 518 -16.28 42.95 2.61
C LYS A 518 -16.09 43.80 3.88
N SER A 519 -14.90 43.86 4.47
CA SER A 519 -14.62 44.76 5.60
C SER A 519 -14.36 46.21 5.20
N LYS A 520 -14.06 46.46 3.91
CA LYS A 520 -13.78 47.80 3.37
C LYS A 520 -15.08 48.51 2.97
N PRO A 521 -15.42 49.67 3.56
CA PRO A 521 -16.63 50.41 3.19
C PRO A 521 -16.50 51.02 1.80
N MET A 522 -17.30 50.53 0.87
CA MET A 522 -17.40 51.01 -0.52
C MET A 522 -18.80 51.57 -0.80
N PRO A 523 -18.98 52.52 -1.73
CA PRO A 523 -20.30 52.92 -2.19
C PRO A 523 -21.03 51.73 -2.83
N GLY A 524 -22.35 51.65 -2.64
CA GLY A 524 -23.18 50.60 -3.23
C GLY A 524 -23.14 50.60 -4.77
N ASP A 525 -23.37 49.43 -5.38
CA ASP A 525 -23.26 49.26 -6.83
C ASP A 525 -24.21 50.16 -7.63
N ASP A 526 -25.40 50.48 -7.11
CA ASP A 526 -26.34 51.43 -7.72
C ASP A 526 -25.77 52.86 -7.80
N LEU A 527 -25.03 53.29 -6.77
CA LEU A 527 -24.37 54.61 -6.74
C LEU A 527 -23.18 54.64 -7.71
N LEU A 528 -22.42 53.55 -7.78
CA LEU A 528 -21.33 53.39 -8.73
C LEU A 528 -21.86 53.39 -10.17
N LEU A 529 -22.95 52.67 -10.45
CA LEU A 529 -23.60 52.61 -11.75
C LEU A 529 -24.17 53.97 -12.15
N ALA A 530 -24.87 54.67 -11.26
CA ALA A 530 -25.38 56.02 -11.52
C ALA A 530 -24.24 57.03 -11.81
N GLY A 531 -23.11 56.92 -11.10
CA GLY A 531 -21.91 57.73 -11.36
C GLY A 531 -21.29 57.45 -12.74
N PHE A 532 -21.15 56.17 -13.09
CA PHE A 532 -20.65 55.73 -14.39
C PHE A 532 -21.57 56.19 -15.54
N ASP A 533 -22.88 55.95 -15.41
CA ASP A 533 -23.88 56.27 -16.43
C ASP A 533 -24.03 57.77 -16.66
N LYS A 534 -23.94 58.59 -15.60
CA LYS A 534 -23.94 60.06 -15.70
C LYS A 534 -22.84 60.55 -16.65
N ASP A 535 -21.64 60.00 -16.52
CA ASP A 535 -20.46 60.51 -17.21
C ASP A 535 -20.18 59.80 -18.56
N VAL A 536 -20.46 58.50 -18.67
CA VAL A 536 -20.35 57.73 -19.94
C VAL A 536 -21.55 57.91 -20.86
N GLY A 537 -22.78 57.91 -20.31
CA GLY A 537 -24.02 58.08 -21.08
C GLY A 537 -24.15 57.10 -22.25
N PHE A 538 -24.61 57.60 -23.40
CA PHE A 538 -24.80 56.82 -24.63
C PHE A 538 -23.51 56.55 -25.43
N SER A 539 -22.34 56.97 -24.95
CA SER A 539 -21.06 56.73 -25.66
C SER A 539 -20.68 55.24 -25.72
N MET A 540 -21.25 54.42 -24.83
CA MET A 540 -21.24 52.96 -24.90
C MET A 540 -22.68 52.42 -24.96
N PRO A 541 -23.02 51.54 -25.94
CA PRO A 541 -24.32 50.88 -25.99
C PRO A 541 -24.65 50.13 -24.70
N ALA A 542 -25.88 50.30 -24.21
CA ALA A 542 -26.39 49.58 -23.05
C ALA A 542 -26.43 48.06 -23.30
N GLY A 543 -26.13 47.26 -22.27
CA GLY A 543 -26.11 45.79 -22.38
C GLY A 543 -25.00 45.21 -23.28
N SER A 544 -24.00 46.00 -23.65
CA SER A 544 -22.86 45.52 -24.43
C SER A 544 -21.72 45.02 -23.52
N ASP A 545 -21.08 43.92 -23.93
CA ASP A 545 -19.85 43.38 -23.33
C ASP A 545 -18.78 44.44 -23.05
N GLN A 546 -18.67 45.45 -23.92
CA GLN A 546 -17.73 46.55 -23.77
C GLN A 546 -18.10 47.46 -22.59
N ARG A 547 -19.39 47.81 -22.45
CA ARG A 547 -19.89 48.62 -21.33
C ARG A 547 -19.77 47.87 -20.01
N ASP A 548 -20.09 46.58 -20.00
CA ASP A 548 -19.97 45.74 -18.80
C ASP A 548 -18.51 45.67 -18.32
N ARG A 549 -17.56 45.42 -19.22
CA ARG A 549 -16.13 45.40 -18.88
C ARG A 549 -15.64 46.77 -18.42
N ALA A 550 -16.05 47.86 -19.08
CA ALA A 550 -15.73 49.21 -18.66
C ALA A 550 -16.32 49.54 -17.27
N PHE A 551 -17.54 49.11 -16.97
CA PHE A 551 -18.14 49.30 -15.65
C PHE A 551 -17.40 48.50 -14.56
N GLN A 552 -17.00 47.25 -14.82
CA GLN A 552 -16.19 46.49 -13.87
C GLN A 552 -14.80 47.11 -13.67
N ALA A 553 -14.14 47.55 -14.75
CA ALA A 553 -12.88 48.29 -14.68
C ALA A 553 -13.01 49.59 -13.86
N TYR A 554 -14.14 50.30 -14.01
CA TYR A 554 -14.47 51.49 -13.24
C TYR A 554 -14.64 51.17 -11.75
N ARG A 555 -15.44 50.14 -11.38
CA ARG A 555 -15.62 49.72 -9.98
C ARG A 555 -14.28 49.39 -9.32
N ALA A 556 -13.43 48.61 -10.00
CA ALA A 556 -12.12 48.24 -9.48
C ALA A 556 -11.17 49.46 -9.37
N SER A 557 -11.09 50.29 -10.42
CA SER A 557 -10.24 51.49 -10.40
C SER A 557 -10.69 52.49 -9.33
N TYR A 558 -12.00 52.66 -9.14
CA TYR A 558 -12.58 53.49 -8.08
C TYR A 558 -12.16 52.95 -6.70
N ALA A 559 -12.25 51.64 -6.46
CA ALA A 559 -11.82 51.01 -5.21
C ALA A 559 -10.33 51.22 -4.90
N ALA A 560 -9.44 51.00 -5.87
CA ALA A 560 -8.01 51.20 -5.68
C ALA A 560 -7.65 52.67 -5.41
N LEU A 561 -8.19 53.60 -6.21
CA LEU A 561 -7.96 55.04 -6.05
C LEU A 561 -8.53 55.57 -4.71
N SER A 562 -9.65 55.01 -4.26
CA SER A 562 -10.30 55.31 -2.98
C SER A 562 -9.41 54.96 -1.78
N GLU A 563 -8.82 53.76 -1.78
CA GLU A 563 -7.89 53.30 -0.75
C GLU A 563 -6.58 54.12 -0.80
N ARG A 564 -6.02 54.38 -1.98
CA ARG A 564 -4.80 55.23 -2.15
C ARG A 564 -5.00 56.65 -1.63
N LYS A 565 -6.19 57.24 -1.78
CA LYS A 565 -6.56 58.56 -1.26
C LYS A 565 -6.94 58.52 0.24
N ALA A 566 -6.90 57.35 0.89
CA ALA A 566 -7.33 57.11 2.28
C ALA A 566 -8.72 57.70 2.60
N THR A 567 -9.64 57.67 1.61
CA THR A 567 -10.94 58.33 1.74
C THR A 567 -11.86 57.53 2.67
N LYS A 568 -12.36 58.17 3.73
CA LYS A 568 -13.29 57.54 4.68
C LYS A 568 -14.71 57.60 4.14
N PHE A 569 -15.19 56.49 3.57
CA PHE A 569 -16.57 56.38 3.10
C PHE A 569 -17.54 56.07 4.24
N ASN A 570 -18.73 56.67 4.17
CA ASN A 570 -19.90 56.27 4.95
C ASN A 570 -20.76 55.22 4.20
N GLY A 571 -20.33 54.78 3.01
CA GLY A 571 -21.06 53.84 2.13
C GLY A 571 -22.16 54.47 1.26
N VAL A 572 -22.50 55.76 1.46
CA VAL A 572 -23.67 56.42 0.84
C VAL A 572 -23.29 57.57 -0.10
N THR A 573 -22.01 57.91 -0.24
CA THR A 573 -21.54 59.02 -1.09
C THR A 573 -20.43 58.59 -2.05
N LEU A 574 -20.45 59.19 -3.24
CA LEU A 574 -19.47 59.00 -4.31
C LEU A 574 -18.53 60.21 -4.36
N ASP A 575 -17.21 59.99 -4.35
CA ASP A 575 -16.22 61.05 -4.57
C ASP A 575 -16.14 61.34 -6.07
N SER A 576 -16.50 62.57 -6.48
CA SER A 576 -16.59 62.94 -7.89
C SER A 576 -15.25 62.92 -8.61
N GLU A 577 -14.15 63.19 -7.92
CA GLU A 577 -12.82 63.23 -8.54
C GLU A 577 -12.25 61.82 -8.68
N ILE A 578 -12.44 60.94 -7.68
CA ILE A 578 -12.13 59.51 -7.83
C ILE A 578 -13.00 58.90 -8.94
N SER A 579 -14.29 59.25 -9.01
CA SER A 579 -15.20 58.79 -10.07
C SER A 579 -14.69 59.15 -11.47
N LYS A 580 -14.37 60.43 -11.71
CA LYS A 580 -13.79 60.86 -13.00
C LYS A 580 -12.50 60.13 -13.35
N GLN A 581 -11.57 59.99 -12.39
CA GLN A 581 -10.32 59.28 -12.60
C GLN A 581 -10.55 57.79 -12.92
N ALA A 582 -11.48 57.14 -12.23
CA ALA A 582 -11.86 55.75 -12.48
C ALA A 582 -12.54 55.57 -13.85
N ILE A 583 -13.34 56.53 -14.31
CA ILE A 583 -13.93 56.51 -15.66
C ILE A 583 -12.84 56.69 -16.71
N GLN A 584 -11.89 57.60 -16.51
CA GLN A 584 -10.75 57.77 -17.41
C GLN A 584 -9.90 56.50 -17.47
N ALA A 585 -9.63 55.87 -16.32
CA ALA A 585 -8.94 54.59 -16.22
C ALA A 585 -9.69 53.45 -16.94
N ALA A 586 -11.03 53.41 -16.86
CA ALA A 586 -11.84 52.35 -17.46
C ALA A 586 -12.09 52.51 -18.97
N THR A 587 -12.16 53.75 -19.47
CA THR A 587 -12.62 54.06 -20.84
C THR A 587 -11.54 54.67 -21.74
N GLY A 588 -10.45 55.19 -21.17
CA GLY A 588 -9.55 56.15 -21.83
C GLY A 588 -9.96 57.62 -21.65
N GLY A 589 -11.18 57.84 -21.15
CA GLY A 589 -11.81 59.13 -20.93
C GLY A 589 -12.97 59.36 -21.89
N ILE A 590 -13.88 60.24 -21.47
CA ILE A 590 -15.01 60.70 -22.27
C ILE A 590 -14.79 62.19 -22.56
N THR A 591 -15.03 62.58 -23.81
CA THR A 591 -15.06 63.98 -24.24
C THR A 591 -16.37 64.27 -24.98
N THR A 592 -16.58 65.51 -25.41
CA THR A 592 -17.81 65.94 -26.10
C THR A 592 -17.49 66.39 -27.52
N TRP A 593 -18.11 65.76 -28.51
CA TRP A 593 -18.06 66.16 -29.92
C TRP A 593 -19.48 66.38 -30.45
N ALA A 594 -19.73 67.49 -31.15
CA ALA A 594 -21.06 67.86 -31.68
C ALA A 594 -22.19 67.72 -30.64
N GLY A 595 -21.95 68.18 -29.40
CA GLY A 595 -22.90 68.07 -28.28
C GLY A 595 -23.11 66.66 -27.72
N SER A 596 -22.48 65.64 -28.29
CA SER A 596 -22.61 64.23 -27.92
C SER A 596 -21.36 63.70 -27.20
N LYS A 597 -21.55 62.78 -26.26
CA LYS A 597 -20.45 62.14 -25.53
C LYS A 597 -19.76 61.07 -26.39
N VAL A 598 -18.44 61.11 -26.46
CA VAL A 598 -17.61 60.16 -27.20
C VAL A 598 -16.42 59.69 -26.36
N ILE A 599 -16.11 58.39 -26.44
CA ILE A 599 -14.93 57.80 -25.80
C ILE A 599 -13.71 58.18 -26.64
N LYS A 600 -12.70 58.83 -26.06
CA LYS A 600 -11.46 59.18 -26.78
C LYS A 600 -10.44 58.02 -26.75
N PRO A 601 -9.46 57.98 -27.67
CA PRO A 601 -8.35 57.04 -27.59
C PRO A 601 -7.62 57.14 -26.27
N TYR A 602 -7.19 56.00 -25.73
CA TYR A 602 -6.60 55.92 -24.40
C TYR A 602 -5.32 56.78 -24.30
N GLY A 603 -5.28 57.69 -23.34
CA GLY A 603 -4.15 58.61 -23.12
C GLY A 603 -4.17 59.89 -23.96
N MET A 604 -5.12 60.07 -24.88
CA MET A 604 -5.24 61.29 -25.68
C MET A 604 -5.85 62.45 -24.87
N ALA A 605 -5.38 63.68 -25.10
CA ALA A 605 -6.02 64.88 -24.53
C ALA A 605 -7.23 65.32 -25.37
N ASP A 606 -8.21 65.97 -24.76
CA ASP A 606 -9.47 66.40 -25.40
C ASP A 606 -9.22 67.39 -26.55
N GLN A 607 -8.20 68.24 -26.41
CA GLN A 607 -7.78 69.19 -27.45
C GLN A 607 -7.15 68.47 -28.65
N ASP A 608 -6.29 67.48 -28.40
CA ASP A 608 -5.64 66.70 -29.46
C ASP A 608 -6.66 65.86 -30.23
N PHE A 609 -7.59 65.22 -29.52
CA PHE A 609 -8.72 64.50 -30.12
C PHE A 609 -9.53 65.43 -31.02
N SER A 610 -9.99 66.56 -30.49
CA SER A 610 -10.83 67.51 -31.23
C SER A 610 -10.11 68.08 -32.47
N LYS A 611 -8.81 68.34 -32.36
CA LYS A 611 -7.96 68.82 -33.46
C LYS A 611 -7.75 67.76 -34.54
N SER A 612 -7.47 66.51 -34.15
CA SER A 612 -7.23 65.40 -35.07
C SER A 612 -8.52 64.99 -35.80
N VAL A 613 -9.64 64.88 -35.09
CA VAL A 613 -10.97 64.69 -35.67
C VAL A 613 -11.30 65.82 -36.63
N GLY A 614 -11.13 67.08 -36.20
CA GLY A 614 -11.45 68.26 -37.02
C GLY A 614 -10.70 68.27 -38.36
N ALA A 615 -9.38 68.05 -38.33
CA ALA A 615 -8.54 68.01 -39.52
C ALA A 615 -8.93 66.87 -40.49
N GLN A 616 -9.36 65.72 -39.96
CA GLN A 616 -9.82 64.60 -40.79
C GLN A 616 -11.21 64.83 -41.38
N ILE A 617 -12.10 65.50 -40.66
CA ILE A 617 -13.40 65.95 -41.18
C ILE A 617 -13.20 66.99 -42.29
N ASP A 618 -12.24 67.92 -42.12
CA ASP A 618 -11.90 68.91 -43.15
C ASP A 618 -11.43 68.23 -44.45
N ALA A 619 -10.46 67.31 -44.37
CA ALA A 619 -10.01 66.53 -45.52
C ALA A 619 -11.11 65.63 -46.12
N MET A 620 -12.03 65.13 -45.29
CA MET A 620 -13.16 64.32 -45.74
C MET A 620 -14.22 65.15 -46.48
N ALA A 621 -14.48 66.39 -46.04
CA ALA A 621 -15.38 67.33 -46.71
C ALA A 621 -14.89 67.63 -48.13
N GLU A 622 -13.60 67.92 -48.30
CA GLU A 622 -12.98 68.17 -49.61
C GLU A 622 -13.13 67.01 -50.60
N ARG A 623 -12.96 65.77 -50.10
CA ARG A 623 -13.09 64.53 -50.89
C ARG A 623 -14.55 64.23 -51.25
N THR A 624 -15.43 64.22 -50.26
CA THR A 624 -16.84 63.81 -50.40
C THR A 624 -17.72 64.88 -51.06
N LYS A 625 -17.26 66.13 -51.12
CA LYS A 625 -18.04 67.33 -51.49
C LYS A 625 -19.20 67.65 -50.55
N LEU A 626 -19.22 67.06 -49.34
CA LEU A 626 -20.17 67.42 -48.29
C LEU A 626 -19.71 68.70 -47.57
N PRO A 627 -20.63 69.58 -47.10
CA PRO A 627 -20.26 70.76 -46.34
C PRO A 627 -19.52 70.41 -45.04
N THR A 628 -18.40 71.10 -44.78
CA THR A 628 -17.61 70.90 -43.56
C THR A 628 -18.43 71.08 -42.29
N ASP A 629 -19.28 72.11 -42.22
CA ASP A 629 -20.11 72.39 -41.03
C ASP A 629 -21.15 71.29 -40.78
N LEU A 630 -21.67 70.67 -41.84
CA LEU A 630 -22.58 69.52 -41.73
C LEU A 630 -21.85 68.33 -41.09
N LEU A 631 -20.64 68.02 -41.54
CA LEU A 631 -19.85 66.92 -40.99
C LEU A 631 -19.34 67.22 -39.57
N LYS A 632 -18.95 68.46 -39.26
CA LYS A 632 -18.55 68.86 -37.89
C LYS A 632 -19.72 68.87 -36.91
N GLY A 633 -20.96 69.04 -37.40
CA GLY A 633 -22.19 68.90 -36.63
C GLY A 633 -22.66 67.46 -36.38
N MET A 634 -22.02 66.45 -36.98
CA MET A 634 -22.39 65.03 -36.77
C MET A 634 -21.76 64.47 -35.48
N PRO A 635 -22.54 63.76 -34.63
CA PRO A 635 -22.00 62.98 -33.52
C PRO A 635 -21.03 61.90 -33.99
N LEU A 636 -20.14 61.49 -33.08
CA LEU A 636 -19.21 60.39 -33.31
C LEU A 636 -19.57 59.16 -32.47
N MET A 637 -19.51 57.98 -33.09
CA MET A 637 -19.63 56.69 -32.42
C MET A 637 -18.37 55.85 -32.66
N ALA A 638 -17.78 55.26 -31.62
CA ALA A 638 -16.62 54.39 -31.77
C ALA A 638 -16.97 53.17 -32.66
N ALA A 639 -16.15 52.88 -33.67
CA ALA A 639 -16.38 51.80 -34.62
C ALA A 639 -16.11 50.43 -33.96
N PRO A 640 -17.12 49.56 -33.72
CA PRO A 640 -16.93 48.37 -32.89
C PRO A 640 -15.95 47.33 -33.48
N ARG A 641 -15.71 47.40 -34.80
CA ARG A 641 -14.86 46.45 -35.55
C ARG A 641 -13.46 46.98 -35.83
N VAL A 642 -13.19 48.28 -35.65
CA VAL A 642 -11.91 48.89 -36.03
C VAL A 642 -11.42 49.81 -34.90
N PRO A 643 -10.55 49.33 -34.00
CA PRO A 643 -10.12 50.09 -32.82
C PRO A 643 -9.49 51.44 -33.18
N GLY A 644 -9.92 52.50 -32.51
CA GLY A 644 -9.45 53.88 -32.73
C GLY A 644 -10.08 54.59 -33.93
N PHE A 645 -11.06 53.97 -34.61
CA PHE A 645 -11.87 54.64 -35.63
C PHE A 645 -13.25 55.01 -35.07
N TYR A 646 -13.86 56.04 -35.65
CA TYR A 646 -15.14 56.59 -35.25
C TYR A 646 -16.00 56.83 -36.47
N TYR A 647 -17.22 56.33 -36.44
CA TYR A 647 -18.26 56.64 -37.41
C TYR A 647 -18.81 58.04 -37.19
N LEU A 648 -19.02 58.78 -38.27
CA LEU A 648 -19.88 59.97 -38.28
C LEU A 648 -21.34 59.51 -38.33
N MET A 649 -22.16 60.00 -37.40
CA MET A 649 -23.55 59.58 -37.26
C MET A 649 -24.50 60.64 -37.80
N ASN A 650 -25.47 60.20 -38.60
CA ASN A 650 -26.59 61.00 -39.06
C ASN A 650 -27.88 60.44 -38.43
N GLY A 651 -28.32 61.05 -37.33
CA GLY A 651 -29.33 60.45 -36.46
C GLY A 651 -28.83 59.11 -35.88
N SER A 652 -29.57 58.04 -36.16
CA SER A 652 -29.22 56.66 -35.74
C SER A 652 -28.38 55.89 -36.76
N GLU A 653 -28.11 56.44 -37.94
CA GLU A 653 -27.40 55.74 -39.02
C GLU A 653 -25.96 56.24 -39.20
N VAL A 654 -25.08 55.37 -39.68
CA VAL A 654 -23.71 55.75 -40.06
C VAL A 654 -23.77 56.55 -41.37
N GLN A 655 -23.25 57.77 -41.36
CA GLN A 655 -23.16 58.60 -42.55
C GLN A 655 -22.30 57.90 -43.62
N ARG A 656 -22.77 57.90 -44.86
CA ARG A 656 -22.06 57.34 -46.01
C ARG A 656 -21.60 58.43 -46.96
N ASP A 657 -20.51 58.15 -47.65
CA ASP A 657 -20.02 58.94 -48.78
C ASP A 657 -21.04 58.86 -49.93
N PRO A 658 -21.61 59.98 -50.40
CA PRO A 658 -22.59 59.97 -51.49
C PRO A 658 -22.00 59.53 -52.83
N GLN A 659 -20.67 59.57 -53.00
CA GLN A 659 -19.98 59.20 -54.24
C GLN A 659 -19.59 57.72 -54.28
N THR A 660 -19.19 57.16 -53.13
CA THR A 660 -18.62 55.79 -53.05
C THR A 660 -19.51 54.79 -52.30
N GLY A 661 -20.54 55.27 -51.59
CA GLY A 661 -21.40 54.45 -50.73
C GLY A 661 -20.72 53.91 -49.46
N GLN A 662 -19.44 54.24 -49.23
CA GLN A 662 -18.66 53.77 -48.09
C GLN A 662 -19.02 54.52 -46.80
N GLU A 663 -18.88 53.85 -45.66
CA GLU A 663 -19.10 54.44 -44.33
C GLU A 663 -18.03 55.49 -44.02
N LEU A 664 -18.45 56.67 -43.56
CA LEU A 664 -17.54 57.75 -43.20
C LEU A 664 -16.96 57.51 -41.79
N MET A 665 -15.63 57.32 -41.76
CA MET A 665 -14.87 57.11 -40.53
C MET A 665 -13.74 58.14 -40.38
N VAL A 666 -13.47 58.55 -39.14
CA VAL A 666 -12.25 59.28 -38.74
C VAL A 666 -11.43 58.44 -37.76
N LYS A 667 -10.10 58.64 -37.73
CA LYS A 667 -9.15 57.92 -36.89
C LYS A 667 -8.21 58.92 -36.16
N PRO A 668 -8.66 59.53 -35.05
CA PRO A 668 -7.94 60.59 -34.36
C PRO A 668 -6.53 60.19 -33.86
#